data_AF-A0A959ZIY7-F1
#
_entry.id   AF-A0A959ZIY7-F1
#
_cell.length_a   1.000
_cell.length_b   1.000
_cell.length_c   1.000
_cell.angle_alpha   90.00
_cell.angle_beta   90.00
_cell.angle_gamma   90.00
#
_symmetry.space_group_name_H-M   'P 1'
#
loop_
_entity.id
_entity.type
_entity.pdbx_description
1 polymer ?
#
loop_
_entity_poly.entity_id
_entity_poly.type
_entity_poly.pdbx_seq_one_letter_code
_entity_poly.pdbx_strand_id
1 'polypeptide(L)'
;MKQMKLVTLFFFAAALAATPLVASADEPAPAGKSRLVFSSGGRIVTVKSDGSGRRVLTRKGKVSGRDMDLFSSGETYDRAPQVSPGGKRILFFRQSDYGRYTEGTSSDFYIDGKTMVMPAAGGKAHRVLGPEKKMSSLRDATWIPGSRNLLAVRRYFKDWWARNSVVVVRPDGKVLRTILSFREPRRYSESSTYYLATELSVSPDGNSFLMTRQDTRYDSSSRLELVNLETGKRRVVRNQAREGEFSPDGSGIVFAAGGSGPEVCYQSKEDCRQPYDLYVAGSDGSGVHRVTRTGYDERSPSFSSDGQQIAFSANKNRPAADLSREVYRINADGTCLNWLTNGSPASADPDWGPGAVAASACAPSVRKPLVEGNPGRLDIRRWGPRVWLGKSYDGALLSSSLTFFGLSLVDYRDCGTFKRVDCAEPVTVAQVPICLVGNFLPSLLQVLNNRKLRKNFKLRYGRTRGIGFRTGYARGFSLSIVFSGQRMILTMQRSGGARSGRIDQIALIRKLRDLGADAGGRLPVFGVPVSALQSYRQARRAVRKFGRREAAKRLEINRWQLRANLRFRANLRRVGPAKPIGCGGFKGIGDLFGDASSSTRAARTAVRTANSPVVRSLTEPLLNSVLLLAEGNELPRGLLRSLP
;
A
#
# COMPACT_ATOMS: atom_id res chain seq x y z
N MET A 1 -37.35 61.63 40.50
CA MET A 1 -36.18 62.52 40.26
C MET A 1 -34.92 61.68 40.13
N LYS A 2 -34.24 61.74 38.97
CA LYS A 2 -32.87 61.29 38.66
C LYS A 2 -32.64 59.75 38.76
N GLN A 3 -31.98 59.05 37.83
CA GLN A 3 -31.07 59.46 36.76
C GLN A 3 -30.90 58.35 35.71
N MET A 4 -30.78 58.76 34.44
CA MET A 4 -30.33 57.99 33.28
C MET A 4 -28.90 57.45 33.44
N LYS A 5 -28.60 56.29 32.85
CA LYS A 5 -27.34 56.06 32.11
C LYS A 5 -27.59 55.29 30.81
N LEU A 6 -27.36 56.02 29.72
CA LEU A 6 -27.20 55.58 28.35
C LEU A 6 -25.76 55.06 28.17
N VAL A 7 -25.55 53.88 27.58
CA VAL A 7 -24.24 53.50 26.99
C VAL A 7 -24.47 52.77 25.66
N THR A 8 -24.37 53.58 24.60
CA THR A 8 -23.79 53.35 23.27
C THR A 8 -23.51 51.91 22.83
N LEU A 9 -24.30 51.39 21.87
CA LEU A 9 -23.91 50.25 21.03
C LEU A 9 -23.03 50.74 19.86
N PHE A 10 -21.76 50.31 19.84
CA PHE A 10 -20.90 50.38 18.65
C PHE A 10 -21.28 49.25 17.69
N PHE A 11 -21.83 49.58 16.52
CA PHE A 11 -21.93 48.65 15.39
C PHE A 11 -20.56 48.53 14.71
N PHE A 12 -19.81 47.46 15.00
CA PHE A 12 -18.71 47.02 14.14
C PHE A 12 -19.30 46.06 13.09
N ALA A 13 -19.55 46.58 11.89
CA ALA A 13 -19.81 45.75 10.72
C ALA A 13 -18.48 45.12 10.27
N ALA A 14 -18.13 43.97 10.85
CA ALA A 14 -17.09 43.11 10.32
C ALA A 14 -17.65 42.37 9.09
N ALA A 15 -17.46 42.95 7.90
CA ALA A 15 -17.60 42.23 6.65
C ALA A 15 -16.50 41.16 6.58
N LEU A 16 -16.74 39.99 7.17
CA LEU A 16 -16.03 38.77 6.80
C LEU A 16 -16.46 38.43 5.36
N ALA A 17 -15.73 38.96 4.38
CA ALA A 17 -15.72 38.38 3.05
C ALA A 17 -15.21 36.94 3.20
N ALA A 18 -16.13 35.98 3.27
CA ALA A 18 -15.81 34.57 3.20
C ALA A 18 -15.15 34.33 1.83
N THR A 19 -13.82 34.29 1.80
CA THR A 19 -13.10 33.85 0.60
C THR A 19 -13.65 32.48 0.21
N PRO A 20 -14.19 32.31 -1.01
CA PRO A 20 -14.80 31.05 -1.39
C PRO A 20 -13.76 29.93 -1.31
N LEU A 21 -14.15 28.83 -0.65
CA LEU A 21 -13.33 27.61 -0.44
C LEU A 21 -12.78 27.05 -1.76
N VAL A 22 -13.43 27.36 -2.88
CA VAL A 22 -13.02 27.12 -4.26
C VAL A 22 -13.28 28.43 -5.01
N ALA A 23 -12.25 29.27 -5.22
CA ALA A 23 -12.36 30.45 -6.06
C ALA A 23 -12.44 30.01 -7.53
N SER A 24 -12.98 30.89 -8.36
CA SER A 24 -13.09 30.66 -9.80
C SER A 24 -11.74 30.26 -10.39
N ALA A 25 -11.75 29.40 -11.41
CA ALA A 25 -10.57 29.06 -12.18
C ALA A 25 -9.98 30.27 -12.97
N ASP A 26 -10.62 31.45 -12.91
CA ASP A 26 -10.22 32.71 -13.58
C ASP A 26 -9.01 33.42 -12.97
N GLU A 27 -8.34 32.85 -11.97
CA GLU A 27 -7.12 33.47 -11.46
C GLU A 27 -5.97 33.24 -12.46
N PRO A 28 -5.30 34.30 -12.96
CA PRO A 28 -4.20 34.13 -13.91
C PRO A 28 -3.09 33.28 -13.27
N ALA A 29 -2.54 32.36 -14.07
CA ALA A 29 -1.43 31.52 -13.64
C ALA A 29 -0.29 32.40 -13.11
N PRO A 30 0.32 32.06 -11.96
CA PRO A 30 1.43 32.84 -11.42
C PRO A 30 2.60 32.84 -12.42
N ALA A 31 3.22 34.01 -12.59
CA ALA A 31 4.51 34.13 -13.30
C ALA A 31 5.56 33.32 -12.53
N GLY A 32 5.80 32.09 -12.97
CA GLY A 32 6.63 31.14 -12.23
C GLY A 32 6.98 29.91 -13.05
N LYS A 33 7.97 29.16 -12.59
CA LYS A 33 8.34 27.88 -13.20
C LYS A 33 7.29 26.83 -12.85
N SER A 34 6.86 26.08 -13.85
CA SER A 34 5.95 24.96 -13.69
C SER A 34 6.54 23.91 -12.74
N ARG A 35 5.65 23.28 -11.98
CA ARG A 35 5.99 22.27 -10.97
C ARG A 35 5.09 21.07 -11.14
N LEU A 36 5.64 19.90 -10.85
CA LEU A 36 4.88 18.67 -10.74
C LEU A 36 4.39 18.51 -9.31
N VAL A 37 3.14 18.10 -9.16
CA VAL A 37 2.53 17.69 -7.89
C VAL A 37 2.12 16.23 -8.02
N PHE A 38 2.34 15.42 -7.00
CA PHE A 38 2.02 14.00 -7.03
C PHE A 38 1.78 13.45 -5.62
N SER A 39 1.16 12.27 -5.55
CA SER A 39 0.97 11.54 -4.30
C SER A 39 2.22 10.73 -3.96
N SER A 40 2.64 10.69 -2.70
CA SER A 40 3.77 9.88 -2.25
C SER A 40 3.59 9.43 -0.80
N GLY A 41 3.26 8.14 -0.62
CA GLY A 41 2.92 7.45 0.64
C GLY A 41 2.20 8.32 1.67
N GLY A 42 0.92 8.58 1.41
CA GLY A 42 0.11 9.32 2.36
C GLY A 42 0.23 10.84 2.27
N ARG A 43 0.97 11.40 1.30
CA ARG A 43 1.27 12.84 1.25
C ARG A 43 1.19 13.39 -0.17
N ILE A 44 0.95 14.70 -0.26
CA ILE A 44 1.08 15.45 -1.50
C ILE A 44 2.46 16.10 -1.51
N VAL A 45 3.18 15.89 -2.60
CA VAL A 45 4.56 16.33 -2.79
C VAL A 45 4.65 17.12 -4.08
N THR A 46 5.55 18.10 -4.11
CA THR A 46 5.89 18.83 -5.33
C THR A 46 7.38 18.79 -5.64
N VAL A 47 7.73 18.75 -6.92
CA VAL A 47 9.09 18.85 -7.47
C VAL A 47 9.13 19.89 -8.59
N LYS A 48 10.33 20.34 -8.96
CA LYS A 48 10.56 21.08 -10.21
C LYS A 48 10.40 20.15 -11.42
N SER A 49 10.32 20.71 -12.63
CA SER A 49 10.19 19.95 -13.89
C SER A 49 11.25 18.87 -14.10
N ASP A 50 12.46 19.07 -13.57
CA ASP A 50 13.56 18.12 -13.62
C ASP A 50 13.46 17.02 -12.54
N GLY A 51 12.54 17.12 -11.58
CA GLY A 51 12.38 16.23 -10.41
C GLY A 51 13.13 16.70 -9.16
N SER A 52 13.89 17.80 -9.21
CA SER A 52 14.63 18.36 -8.08
C SER A 52 13.76 19.24 -7.17
N GLY A 53 14.31 19.65 -6.02
CA GLY A 53 13.62 20.56 -5.10
C GLY A 53 12.32 19.98 -4.54
N ARG A 54 12.33 18.68 -4.19
CA ARG A 54 11.20 17.98 -3.55
C ARG A 54 10.76 18.72 -2.29
N ARG A 55 9.47 19.04 -2.20
CA ARG A 55 8.84 19.64 -1.03
C ARG A 55 7.55 18.88 -0.71
N VAL A 56 7.37 18.53 0.56
CA VAL A 56 6.12 17.94 1.05
C VAL A 56 5.15 19.07 1.36
N LEU A 57 3.96 19.04 0.75
CA LEU A 57 2.95 20.10 0.89
C LEU A 57 1.95 19.81 2.00
N THR A 58 1.61 18.55 2.24
CA THR A 58 0.76 18.14 3.36
C THR A 58 1.59 17.86 4.61
N ARG A 59 1.09 18.25 5.79
CA ARG A 59 1.74 17.88 7.06
C ARG A 59 1.84 16.35 7.16
N LYS A 60 2.88 15.88 7.86
CA LYS A 60 2.98 14.50 8.32
C LYS A 60 1.81 14.22 9.28
N GLY A 61 0.66 13.86 8.75
CA GLY A 61 -0.36 13.17 9.53
C GLY A 61 0.32 11.97 10.18
N LYS A 62 -0.12 11.57 11.38
CA LYS A 62 0.30 10.29 11.96
C LYS A 62 -0.10 9.20 10.96
N VAL A 63 0.80 8.87 10.02
CA VAL A 63 0.70 7.71 9.16
C VAL A 63 0.86 6.56 10.14
N SER A 64 -0.27 6.10 10.65
CA SER A 64 -0.29 4.97 11.55
C SER A 64 0.03 3.77 10.68
N GLY A 65 0.83 2.82 11.17
CA GLY A 65 1.36 1.70 10.37
C GLY A 65 0.32 0.71 9.80
N ARG A 66 -0.93 1.14 9.59
CA ARG A 66 -2.00 0.45 8.86
C ARG A 66 -2.31 1.09 7.50
N ASP A 67 -1.70 2.23 7.20
CA ASP A 67 -2.02 3.05 6.03
C ASP A 67 -1.32 2.49 4.78
N MET A 68 -1.92 1.47 4.16
CA MET A 68 -1.65 1.18 2.75
C MET A 68 -2.12 2.39 1.94
N ASP A 69 -1.20 2.97 1.16
CA ASP A 69 -1.45 3.96 0.10
C ASP A 69 -2.75 4.76 0.20
N LEU A 70 -2.84 5.65 1.20
CA LEU A 70 -4.00 6.52 1.45
C LEU A 70 -4.27 7.58 0.37
N PHE A 71 -3.42 7.67 -0.65
CA PHE A 71 -3.63 8.50 -1.84
C PHE A 71 -3.27 7.60 -3.01
N SER A 72 -4.31 7.08 -3.66
CA SER A 72 -4.24 6.30 -4.89
C SER A 72 -3.25 5.12 -4.85
N SER A 73 -3.76 3.98 -4.38
CA SER A 73 -3.22 2.67 -4.77
C SER A 73 -3.51 2.33 -6.24
N GLY A 74 -3.95 3.27 -7.09
CA GLY A 74 -4.59 2.93 -8.36
C GLY A 74 -5.91 2.18 -8.21
N GLU A 75 -6.44 2.00 -6.98
CA GLU A 75 -7.75 1.38 -6.73
C GLU A 75 -8.85 2.41 -6.42
N THR A 76 -8.52 3.67 -6.18
CA THR A 76 -9.54 4.70 -5.91
C THR A 76 -10.20 5.25 -7.16
N TYR A 77 -9.64 4.97 -8.36
CA TYR A 77 -10.13 5.44 -9.66
C TYR A 77 -10.28 6.98 -9.75
N ASP A 78 -9.62 7.73 -8.86
CA ASP A 78 -9.70 9.19 -8.82
C ASP A 78 -8.47 9.80 -9.48
N ARG A 79 -8.65 10.77 -10.37
CA ARG A 79 -7.54 11.56 -10.94
C ARG A 79 -7.09 12.62 -9.92
N ALA A 80 -6.23 12.28 -8.96
CA ALA A 80 -5.80 13.22 -7.91
C ALA A 80 -4.39 12.92 -7.37
N PRO A 81 -3.59 13.94 -6.99
CA PRO A 81 -3.92 15.36 -6.88
C PRO A 81 -4.08 16.09 -8.23
N GLN A 82 -4.85 17.19 -8.24
CA GLN A 82 -5.00 18.09 -9.40
C GLN A 82 -4.72 19.53 -8.99
N VAL A 83 -3.83 20.20 -9.70
CA VAL A 83 -3.57 21.63 -9.62
C VAL A 83 -4.71 22.36 -10.34
N SER A 84 -5.25 23.40 -9.70
CA SER A 84 -6.27 24.25 -10.34
C SER A 84 -5.70 24.92 -11.60
N PRO A 85 -6.51 25.25 -12.63
CA PRO A 85 -6.03 25.94 -13.83
C PRO A 85 -5.21 27.21 -13.54
N GLY A 86 -5.59 28.01 -12.54
CA GLY A 86 -4.83 29.19 -12.09
C GLY A 86 -3.60 28.91 -11.21
N GLY A 87 -3.25 27.65 -10.96
CA GLY A 87 -2.03 27.24 -10.25
C GLY A 87 -1.98 27.46 -8.74
N LYS A 88 -3.01 28.05 -8.13
CA LYS A 88 -2.96 28.44 -6.70
C LYS A 88 -3.50 27.39 -5.73
N ARG A 89 -4.21 26.37 -6.21
CA ARG A 89 -4.87 25.36 -5.37
C ARG A 89 -4.57 23.95 -5.86
N ILE A 90 -4.65 22.99 -4.94
CA ILE A 90 -4.55 21.57 -5.22
C ILE A 90 -5.81 20.89 -4.67
N LEU A 91 -6.54 20.23 -5.55
CA LEU A 91 -7.65 19.33 -5.26
C LEU A 91 -7.11 17.93 -5.09
N PHE A 92 -7.55 17.20 -4.07
CA PHE A 92 -7.14 15.82 -3.90
C PHE A 92 -8.16 15.01 -3.10
N PHE A 93 -8.24 13.70 -3.35
CA PHE A 93 -9.07 12.81 -2.56
C PHE A 93 -8.30 12.32 -1.34
N ARG A 94 -8.93 12.37 -0.16
CA ARG A 94 -8.40 11.79 1.07
C ARG A 94 -9.29 10.63 1.49
N GLN A 95 -8.78 9.42 1.35
CA GLN A 95 -9.44 8.23 1.86
C GLN A 95 -9.53 8.28 3.40
N SER A 96 -10.68 7.91 3.92
CA SER A 96 -10.91 7.57 5.33
C SER A 96 -11.08 6.06 5.48
N ASP A 97 -11.10 5.57 6.73
CA ASP A 97 -11.29 4.14 7.03
C ASP A 97 -12.42 3.51 6.19
N TYR A 98 -12.30 2.22 5.86
CA TYR A 98 -13.37 1.50 5.17
C TYR A 98 -14.70 1.59 5.96
N GLY A 99 -15.69 2.25 5.37
CA GLY A 99 -17.05 2.26 5.88
C GLY A 99 -17.67 0.87 5.75
N ARG A 100 -18.30 0.37 6.82
CA ARG A 100 -19.13 -0.83 6.75
C ARG A 100 -20.58 -0.39 6.57
N TYR A 101 -21.21 -0.80 5.47
CA TYR A 101 -22.67 -0.88 5.42
C TYR A 101 -23.08 -2.26 5.95
N THR A 102 -24.02 -2.30 6.88
CA THR A 102 -24.64 -3.54 7.36
C THR A 102 -26.12 -3.33 7.45
N GLU A 103 -26.85 -4.03 6.60
CA GLU A 103 -28.29 -4.24 6.68
C GLU A 103 -28.52 -5.72 6.38
N GLY A 104 -29.15 -6.45 7.32
CA GLY A 104 -29.28 -7.92 7.23
C GLY A 104 -27.93 -8.68 7.33
N THR A 105 -27.79 -9.77 6.57
CA THR A 105 -26.62 -10.67 6.57
C THR A 105 -25.49 -10.25 5.63
N SER A 106 -25.72 -9.27 4.73
CA SER A 106 -24.70 -8.76 3.81
C SER A 106 -23.96 -7.57 4.40
N SER A 107 -22.63 -7.58 4.30
CA SER A 107 -21.81 -6.41 4.61
C SER A 107 -21.00 -5.97 3.42
N ASP A 108 -21.41 -4.87 2.79
CA ASP A 108 -20.65 -4.21 1.74
C ASP A 108 -19.64 -3.24 2.35
N PHE A 109 -18.40 -3.36 1.90
CA PHE A 109 -17.34 -2.43 2.24
C PHE A 109 -17.29 -1.35 1.17
N TYR A 110 -17.45 -0.09 1.57
CA TYR A 110 -17.21 1.04 0.68
C TYR A 110 -16.04 1.86 1.21
N ILE A 111 -15.27 2.42 0.28
CA ILE A 111 -14.22 3.39 0.61
C ILE A 111 -14.94 4.67 1.06
N ASP A 112 -14.89 5.02 2.34
CA ASP A 112 -15.34 6.34 2.77
C ASP A 112 -14.20 7.33 2.52
N GLY A 113 -14.46 8.50 1.97
CA GLY A 113 -13.41 9.48 1.71
C GLY A 113 -13.95 10.86 1.38
N LYS A 114 -13.04 11.84 1.35
CA LYS A 114 -13.37 13.26 1.27
C LYS A 114 -12.53 13.92 0.20
N THR A 115 -13.16 14.72 -0.64
CA THR A 115 -12.45 15.62 -1.55
C THR A 115 -11.98 16.82 -0.76
N MET A 116 -10.68 17.09 -0.83
CA MET A 116 -9.98 18.13 -0.09
C MET A 116 -9.40 19.16 -1.07
N VAL A 117 -9.32 20.40 -0.64
CA VAL A 117 -8.57 21.45 -1.33
C VAL A 117 -7.56 22.08 -0.39
N MET A 118 -6.39 22.43 -0.91
CA MET A 118 -5.35 23.16 -0.19
C MET A 118 -4.65 24.20 -1.09
N PRO A 119 -3.95 25.19 -0.51
CA PRO A 119 -3.07 26.08 -1.28
C PRO A 119 -1.93 25.31 -1.94
N ALA A 120 -1.60 25.65 -3.19
CA ALA A 120 -0.51 25.03 -3.95
C ALA A 120 0.88 25.28 -3.33
N ALA A 121 1.05 26.40 -2.62
CA ALA A 121 2.26 26.69 -1.85
C ALA A 121 2.46 25.78 -0.62
N GLY A 122 1.47 24.94 -0.28
CA GLY A 122 1.40 24.17 0.95
C GLY A 122 0.56 24.89 2.01
N GLY A 123 0.01 24.13 2.96
CA GLY A 123 -0.83 24.70 4.01
C GLY A 123 -1.90 23.75 4.54
N LYS A 124 -2.89 24.31 5.24
CA LYS A 124 -4.01 23.56 5.79
C LYS A 124 -4.99 23.19 4.67
N ALA A 125 -5.25 21.89 4.52
CA ALA A 125 -6.28 21.39 3.64
C ALA A 125 -7.66 21.50 4.30
N HIS A 126 -8.67 21.87 3.52
CA HIS A 126 -10.06 21.94 3.94
C HIS A 126 -10.90 21.00 3.09
N ARG A 127 -11.94 20.42 3.69
CA ARG A 127 -12.87 19.56 2.96
C ARG A 127 -13.74 20.42 2.06
N VAL A 128 -13.87 20.00 0.81
CA VAL A 128 -14.79 20.59 -0.16
C VAL A 128 -15.98 19.66 -0.30
N LEU A 129 -15.78 18.46 -0.85
CA LEU A 129 -16.84 17.45 -0.93
C LEU A 129 -16.64 16.38 0.14
N GLY A 130 -17.74 15.85 0.65
CA GLY A 130 -17.77 14.72 1.58
C GLY A 130 -18.98 13.85 1.31
N PRO A 131 -19.20 12.79 2.11
CA PRO A 131 -20.40 11.99 1.97
C PRO A 131 -21.64 12.86 2.18
N GLU A 132 -22.53 12.90 1.18
CA GLU A 132 -23.72 13.76 1.18
C GLU A 132 -24.71 13.33 2.27
N LYS A 133 -24.91 12.02 2.45
CA LYS A 133 -25.75 11.33 3.45
C LYS A 133 -25.26 9.88 3.61
N LYS A 134 -25.77 9.13 4.60
CA LYS A 134 -25.63 7.65 4.60
C LYS A 134 -26.11 7.16 3.22
N MET A 135 -25.26 6.39 2.51
CA MET A 135 -25.52 5.80 1.18
C MET A 135 -25.25 6.65 -0.07
N SER A 136 -24.64 7.85 0.04
CA SER A 136 -24.13 8.57 -1.13
C SER A 136 -22.75 9.18 -0.92
N SER A 137 -21.89 9.08 -1.93
CA SER A 137 -20.55 9.66 -1.94
C SER A 137 -20.28 10.44 -3.22
N LEU A 138 -19.68 11.62 -3.09
CA LEU A 138 -19.05 12.35 -4.18
C LEU A 138 -17.57 11.99 -4.23
N ARG A 139 -17.08 11.60 -5.41
CA ARG A 139 -15.70 11.21 -5.69
C ARG A 139 -15.23 11.77 -7.02
N ASP A 140 -13.96 11.53 -7.33
CA ASP A 140 -13.32 11.91 -8.60
C ASP A 140 -13.69 13.31 -9.08
N ALA A 141 -13.54 14.26 -8.16
CA ALA A 141 -13.87 15.64 -8.45
C ALA A 141 -12.77 16.26 -9.30
N THR A 142 -13.15 17.00 -10.33
CA THR A 142 -12.24 17.76 -11.19
C THR A 142 -12.71 19.21 -11.33
N TRP A 143 -11.75 20.09 -11.59
CA TRP A 143 -11.99 21.50 -11.88
C TRP A 143 -12.78 21.65 -13.20
N ILE A 144 -13.72 22.60 -13.23
CA ILE A 144 -14.32 23.10 -14.47
C ILE A 144 -13.68 24.48 -14.74
N PRO A 145 -12.90 24.64 -15.83
CA PRO A 145 -12.33 25.93 -16.20
C PRO A 145 -13.40 27.04 -16.29
N GLY A 146 -13.06 28.26 -15.85
CA GLY A 146 -14.00 29.38 -15.75
C GLY A 146 -15.12 29.24 -14.71
N SER A 147 -15.16 28.17 -13.90
CA SER A 147 -16.25 27.91 -12.95
C SER A 147 -15.80 27.92 -11.49
N ARG A 148 -16.75 28.24 -10.59
CA ARG A 148 -16.63 28.00 -9.14
C ARG A 148 -17.14 26.61 -8.72
N ASN A 149 -17.75 25.89 -9.66
CA ASN A 149 -18.29 24.55 -9.44
C ASN A 149 -17.27 23.49 -9.86
N LEU A 150 -17.49 22.27 -9.38
CA LEU A 150 -16.70 21.10 -9.74
C LEU A 150 -17.54 20.14 -10.55
N LEU A 151 -16.89 19.36 -11.40
CA LEU A 151 -17.46 18.15 -11.95
C LEU A 151 -17.07 17.00 -11.00
N ALA A 152 -17.99 16.09 -10.70
CA ALA A 152 -17.70 14.96 -9.81
C ALA A 152 -18.53 13.73 -10.18
N VAL A 153 -18.07 12.57 -9.70
CA VAL A 153 -18.83 11.33 -9.74
C VAL A 153 -19.62 11.20 -8.45
N ARG A 154 -20.94 11.17 -8.57
CA ARG A 154 -21.85 10.84 -7.48
C ARG A 154 -22.22 9.38 -7.56
N ARG A 155 -21.87 8.64 -6.51
CA ARG A 155 -22.35 7.27 -6.31
C ARG A 155 -23.44 7.26 -5.26
N TYR A 156 -24.57 6.68 -5.61
CA TYR A 156 -25.72 6.49 -4.72
C TYR A 156 -26.03 5.00 -4.62
N PHE A 157 -26.22 4.53 -3.40
CA PHE A 157 -26.59 3.15 -3.10
C PHE A 157 -27.96 3.14 -2.42
N LYS A 158 -28.85 2.22 -2.79
CA LYS A 158 -30.08 1.96 -2.04
C LYS A 158 -30.51 0.50 -2.21
N ASP A 159 -30.64 -0.20 -1.09
CA ASP A 159 -31.13 -1.58 -0.96
C ASP A 159 -30.46 -2.57 -1.96
N TRP A 160 -31.04 -2.69 -3.16
CA TRP A 160 -30.74 -3.69 -4.19
C TRP A 160 -30.11 -3.08 -5.46
N TRP A 161 -29.86 -1.76 -5.51
CA TRP A 161 -29.31 -1.07 -6.68
C TRP A 161 -28.31 0.02 -6.31
N ALA A 162 -27.40 0.30 -7.25
CA ALA A 162 -26.51 1.45 -7.21
C ALA A 162 -26.69 2.30 -8.48
N ARG A 163 -26.36 3.57 -8.36
CA ARG A 163 -26.36 4.53 -9.47
C ARG A 163 -25.10 5.36 -9.42
N ASN A 164 -24.37 5.38 -10.54
CA ASN A 164 -23.28 6.31 -10.76
C ASN A 164 -23.78 7.44 -11.63
N SER A 165 -23.48 8.66 -11.25
CA SER A 165 -23.88 9.84 -11.99
C SER A 165 -22.70 10.79 -12.10
N VAL A 166 -22.52 11.39 -13.28
CA VAL A 166 -21.60 12.51 -13.43
C VAL A 166 -22.40 13.77 -13.18
N VAL A 167 -21.96 14.58 -12.22
CA VAL A 167 -22.71 15.72 -11.71
C VAL A 167 -21.86 16.98 -11.66
N VAL A 168 -22.48 18.13 -11.97
CA VAL A 168 -21.96 19.44 -11.61
C VAL A 168 -22.37 19.73 -10.18
N VAL A 169 -21.40 20.01 -9.33
CA VAL A 169 -21.58 20.14 -7.88
C VAL A 169 -20.93 21.41 -7.37
N ARG A 170 -21.60 22.08 -6.43
CA ARG A 170 -21.00 23.19 -5.71
C ARG A 170 -19.95 22.68 -4.72
N PRO A 171 -18.98 23.53 -4.34
CA PRO A 171 -18.02 23.22 -3.29
C PRO A 171 -18.61 22.82 -1.93
N ASP A 172 -19.87 23.14 -1.66
CA ASP A 172 -20.57 22.74 -0.43
C ASP A 172 -21.25 21.36 -0.52
N GLY A 173 -21.10 20.66 -1.65
CA GLY A 173 -21.70 19.36 -1.91
C GLY A 173 -23.10 19.41 -2.53
N LYS A 174 -23.70 20.59 -2.74
CA LYS A 174 -25.00 20.66 -3.43
C LYS A 174 -24.83 20.34 -4.91
N VAL A 175 -25.43 19.24 -5.35
CA VAL A 175 -25.58 18.91 -6.77
C VAL A 175 -26.45 19.95 -7.46
N LEU A 176 -25.94 20.55 -8.52
CA LEU A 176 -26.64 21.54 -9.34
C LEU A 176 -27.30 20.89 -10.55
N ARG A 177 -26.58 19.95 -11.19
CA ARG A 177 -27.00 19.30 -12.43
C ARG A 177 -26.45 17.89 -12.49
N THR A 178 -27.24 16.96 -12.99
CA THR A 178 -26.78 15.62 -13.39
C THR A 178 -26.61 15.59 -14.90
N ILE A 179 -25.42 15.26 -15.38
CA ILE A 179 -25.09 15.18 -16.82
C ILE A 179 -25.36 13.77 -17.34
N LEU A 180 -24.84 12.76 -16.62
CA LEU A 180 -25.00 11.35 -16.96
C LEU A 180 -25.49 10.57 -15.75
N SER A 181 -26.23 9.49 -16.00
CA SER A 181 -26.67 8.56 -14.97
C SER A 181 -26.66 7.13 -15.49
N PHE A 182 -26.00 6.23 -14.75
CA PHE A 182 -25.85 4.81 -15.03
C PHE A 182 -26.48 4.01 -13.90
N ARG A 183 -27.40 3.10 -14.23
CA ARG A 183 -28.02 2.19 -13.25
C ARG A 183 -27.26 0.86 -13.23
N GLU A 184 -26.76 0.45 -12.07
CA GLU A 184 -26.07 -0.84 -11.88
C GLU A 184 -27.09 -1.97 -11.59
N PRO A 185 -27.16 -3.04 -12.40
CA PRO A 185 -27.95 -4.25 -12.08
C PRO A 185 -27.20 -5.24 -11.17
N ARG A 186 -27.93 -5.89 -10.25
CA ARG A 186 -27.41 -6.64 -9.06
C ARG A 186 -26.91 -8.08 -9.29
N ARG A 187 -26.31 -8.47 -10.41
CA ARG A 187 -25.64 -9.80 -10.43
C ARG A 187 -24.19 -9.70 -9.99
N TYR A 188 -23.98 -9.65 -8.67
CA TYR A 188 -22.70 -9.95 -8.02
C TYR A 188 -22.38 -11.46 -8.19
N SER A 189 -22.13 -11.88 -9.43
CA SER A 189 -21.32 -13.07 -9.73
C SER A 189 -19.93 -12.58 -10.13
N GLU A 190 -18.92 -13.44 -10.26
CA GLU A 190 -17.57 -13.04 -10.74
C GLU A 190 -17.56 -12.33 -12.11
N SER A 191 -18.73 -12.25 -12.76
CA SER A 191 -19.08 -11.59 -14.01
C SER A 191 -19.98 -10.33 -13.86
N SER A 192 -20.08 -9.68 -12.70
CA SER A 192 -20.97 -8.50 -12.50
C SER A 192 -20.66 -7.36 -13.46
N THR A 193 -21.71 -6.86 -14.13
CA THR A 193 -21.71 -5.56 -14.79
C THR A 193 -21.58 -4.45 -13.73
N TYR A 194 -20.57 -3.60 -13.88
CA TYR A 194 -20.17 -2.57 -12.95
C TYR A 194 -19.94 -1.29 -13.75
N TYR A 195 -20.93 -0.40 -13.81
CA TYR A 195 -20.84 0.82 -14.60
C TYR A 195 -20.18 1.94 -13.79
N LEU A 196 -18.85 2.01 -13.77
CA LEU A 196 -18.14 3.15 -13.20
C LEU A 196 -17.92 4.23 -14.24
N ALA A 197 -18.28 5.46 -13.90
CA ALA A 197 -17.75 6.67 -14.50
C ALA A 197 -16.66 7.19 -13.56
N THR A 198 -15.46 7.45 -14.08
CA THR A 198 -14.29 7.77 -13.26
C THR A 198 -13.17 8.41 -14.10
N GLU A 199 -12.10 8.86 -13.45
CA GLU A 199 -10.96 9.57 -14.03
C GLU A 199 -11.36 10.76 -14.92
N LEU A 200 -12.21 11.64 -14.40
CA LEU A 200 -12.74 12.80 -15.13
C LEU A 200 -11.66 13.85 -15.43
N SER A 201 -11.68 14.39 -16.65
CA SER A 201 -10.86 15.55 -17.05
C SER A 201 -11.66 16.49 -17.94
N VAL A 202 -11.84 17.74 -17.55
CA VAL A 202 -12.59 18.75 -18.32
C VAL A 202 -11.67 19.40 -19.35
N SER A 203 -12.18 19.70 -20.54
CA SER A 203 -11.44 20.41 -21.58
C SER A 203 -11.13 21.85 -21.15
N PRO A 204 -10.02 22.47 -21.62
CA PRO A 204 -9.66 23.83 -21.24
C PRO A 204 -10.74 24.88 -21.54
N ASP A 205 -11.51 24.65 -22.61
CA ASP A 205 -12.66 25.51 -23.01
C ASP A 205 -13.92 25.29 -22.15
N GLY A 206 -13.93 24.30 -21.27
CA GLY A 206 -15.05 23.98 -20.38
C GLY A 206 -16.26 23.33 -21.06
N ASN A 207 -16.20 22.99 -22.35
CA ASN A 207 -17.38 22.50 -23.09
C ASN A 207 -17.54 20.97 -23.08
N SER A 208 -16.47 20.25 -22.81
CA SER A 208 -16.44 18.78 -22.84
C SER A 208 -15.61 18.21 -21.69
N PHE A 209 -15.71 16.91 -21.47
CA PHE A 209 -14.86 16.20 -20.54
C PHE A 209 -14.56 14.77 -21.04
N LEU A 210 -13.39 14.27 -20.68
CA LEU A 210 -13.03 12.87 -20.79
C LEU A 210 -13.49 12.13 -19.54
N MET A 211 -13.88 10.88 -19.74
CA MET A 211 -14.32 9.98 -18.69
C MET A 211 -13.89 8.56 -19.04
N THR A 212 -13.30 7.86 -18.08
CA THR A 212 -13.17 6.41 -18.14
C THR A 212 -14.49 5.79 -17.75
N ARG A 213 -15.07 5.03 -18.67
CA ARG A 213 -16.18 4.12 -18.35
C ARG A 213 -15.67 2.71 -18.23
N GLN A 214 -15.95 2.09 -17.10
CA GLN A 214 -15.73 0.66 -16.89
C GLN A 214 -17.08 -0.02 -16.81
N ASP A 215 -17.20 -1.21 -17.40
CA ASP A 215 -18.47 -1.95 -17.45
C ASP A 215 -18.48 -3.23 -16.63
N THR A 216 -17.31 -3.68 -16.19
CA THR A 216 -17.13 -4.82 -15.30
C THR A 216 -16.04 -4.49 -14.29
N ARG A 217 -15.78 -5.37 -13.34
CA ARG A 217 -14.60 -5.25 -12.46
C ARG A 217 -13.26 -5.35 -13.20
N TYR A 218 -13.24 -5.87 -14.44
CA TYR A 218 -12.02 -6.11 -15.18
C TYR A 218 -11.59 -4.89 -15.98
N ASP A 219 -10.30 -4.57 -15.92
CA ASP A 219 -9.70 -3.46 -16.64
C ASP A 219 -9.83 -3.58 -18.16
N SER A 220 -9.95 -4.81 -18.68
CA SER A 220 -10.23 -5.11 -20.09
C SER A 220 -11.57 -4.55 -20.61
N SER A 221 -12.48 -4.19 -19.70
CA SER A 221 -13.77 -3.56 -20.04
C SER A 221 -13.75 -2.02 -19.99
N SER A 222 -12.60 -1.42 -19.67
CA SER A 222 -12.46 0.04 -19.64
C SER A 222 -12.55 0.63 -21.04
N ARG A 223 -13.11 1.83 -21.15
CA ARG A 223 -13.11 2.63 -22.37
C ARG A 223 -13.03 4.11 -22.02
N LEU A 224 -12.29 4.86 -22.84
CA LEU A 224 -12.21 6.30 -22.74
C LEU A 224 -13.34 6.90 -23.58
N GLU A 225 -14.18 7.72 -22.97
CA GLU A 225 -15.28 8.42 -23.63
C GLU A 225 -15.06 9.94 -23.57
N LEU A 226 -15.35 10.61 -24.69
CA LEU A 226 -15.47 12.07 -24.76
C LEU A 226 -16.93 12.44 -24.63
N VAL A 227 -17.24 13.33 -23.69
CA VAL A 227 -18.60 13.72 -23.32
C VAL A 227 -18.76 15.23 -23.41
N ASN A 228 -19.81 15.70 -24.08
CA ASN A 228 -20.19 17.09 -24.06
C ASN A 228 -20.79 17.46 -22.70
N LEU A 229 -20.25 18.49 -22.04
CA LEU A 229 -20.59 18.85 -20.66
C LEU A 229 -22.05 19.33 -20.53
N GLU A 230 -22.57 19.99 -21.56
CA GLU A 230 -23.93 20.54 -21.58
C GLU A 230 -24.96 19.44 -21.89
N THR A 231 -24.81 18.76 -23.02
CA THR A 231 -25.83 17.83 -23.53
C THR A 231 -25.71 16.41 -22.99
N GLY A 232 -24.55 16.03 -22.44
CA GLY A 232 -24.24 14.65 -22.09
C GLY A 232 -24.07 13.72 -23.31
N LYS A 233 -24.11 14.26 -24.55
CA LYS A 233 -23.78 13.48 -25.75
C LYS A 233 -22.35 12.97 -25.63
N ARG A 234 -22.15 11.68 -25.91
CA ARG A 234 -20.86 11.01 -25.70
C ARG A 234 -20.48 10.12 -26.87
N ARG A 235 -19.18 9.97 -27.07
CA ARG A 235 -18.59 8.99 -28.00
C ARG A 235 -17.40 8.29 -27.37
N VAL A 236 -17.14 7.07 -27.81
CA VAL A 236 -15.95 6.32 -27.40
C VAL A 236 -14.76 6.85 -28.19
N VAL A 237 -13.71 7.26 -27.49
CA VAL A 237 -12.40 7.61 -28.07
C VAL A 237 -11.64 6.32 -28.35
N ARG A 238 -11.56 5.42 -27.36
CA ARG A 238 -10.88 4.13 -27.50
C ARG A 238 -11.37 3.10 -26.47
N ASN A 239 -11.45 1.83 -26.87
CA ASN A 239 -11.66 0.69 -25.96
C ASN A 239 -10.34 0.29 -25.29
N GLN A 240 -10.43 -0.35 -24.12
CA GLN A 240 -9.28 -0.71 -23.27
C GLN A 240 -8.37 0.50 -23.01
N ALA A 241 -9.00 1.63 -22.68
CA ALA A 241 -8.34 2.92 -22.49
C ALA A 241 -8.98 3.68 -21.34
N ARG A 242 -8.18 4.56 -20.71
CA ARG A 242 -8.53 5.25 -19.46
C ARG A 242 -7.61 6.41 -19.13
N GLU A 243 -7.90 7.10 -18.02
CA GLU A 243 -7.05 8.14 -17.40
C GLU A 243 -6.67 9.26 -18.40
N GLY A 244 -7.65 9.73 -19.17
CA GLY A 244 -7.42 10.76 -20.18
C GLY A 244 -7.21 12.17 -19.60
N GLU A 245 -6.34 12.95 -20.24
CA GLU A 245 -6.24 14.41 -20.05
C GLU A 245 -6.29 15.13 -21.39
N PHE A 246 -6.84 16.35 -21.40
CA PHE A 246 -6.62 17.30 -22.48
C PHE A 246 -5.26 17.98 -22.36
N SER A 247 -4.66 18.33 -23.49
CA SER A 247 -3.55 19.27 -23.51
C SER A 247 -4.02 20.66 -23.03
N PRO A 248 -3.14 21.48 -22.43
CA PRO A 248 -3.53 22.80 -21.90
C PRO A 248 -4.13 23.75 -22.94
N ASP A 249 -3.74 23.60 -24.20
CA ASP A 249 -4.24 24.36 -25.35
C ASP A 249 -5.54 23.76 -25.96
N GLY A 250 -5.98 22.60 -25.48
CA GLY A 250 -7.17 21.89 -25.96
C GLY A 250 -7.04 21.26 -27.35
N SER A 251 -5.84 21.22 -27.94
CA SER A 251 -5.64 20.64 -29.28
C SER A 251 -5.59 19.12 -29.28
N GLY A 252 -5.19 18.51 -28.17
CA GLY A 252 -4.95 17.08 -28.06
C GLY A 252 -5.39 16.48 -26.73
N ILE A 253 -5.27 15.16 -26.65
CA ILE A 253 -5.47 14.37 -25.43
C ILE A 253 -4.34 13.36 -25.25
N VAL A 254 -4.03 13.03 -24.00
CA VAL A 254 -3.16 11.91 -23.61
C VAL A 254 -3.94 10.94 -22.77
N PHE A 255 -3.71 9.64 -22.91
CA PHE A 255 -4.41 8.62 -22.14
C PHE A 255 -3.60 7.31 -22.07
N ALA A 256 -3.95 6.46 -21.11
CA ALA A 256 -3.41 5.11 -20.98
C ALA A 256 -4.30 4.12 -21.73
N ALA A 257 -3.73 3.23 -22.54
CA ALA A 257 -4.47 2.16 -23.22
C ALA A 257 -3.67 0.86 -23.34
N GLY A 258 -4.36 -0.25 -23.64
CA GLY A 258 -3.75 -1.58 -23.77
C GLY A 258 -2.42 -1.52 -24.55
N GLY A 259 -1.37 -2.00 -23.89
CA GLY A 259 0.01 -1.83 -24.34
C GLY A 259 0.60 -3.03 -25.09
N SER A 260 1.92 -3.15 -25.13
CA SER A 260 2.61 -4.31 -25.75
C SER A 260 3.43 -5.16 -24.79
N GLY A 261 3.28 -4.96 -23.49
CA GLY A 261 3.93 -5.81 -22.50
C GLY A 261 3.34 -7.23 -22.48
N PRO A 262 4.05 -8.21 -21.91
CA PRO A 262 3.48 -9.52 -21.66
C PRO A 262 2.27 -9.39 -20.75
N GLU A 263 1.24 -10.19 -21.00
CA GLU A 263 0.03 -10.21 -20.20
C GLU A 263 0.35 -10.50 -18.72
N VAL A 264 -0.21 -9.69 -17.83
CA VAL A 264 -0.05 -9.81 -16.39
C VAL A 264 -1.40 -10.15 -15.79
N CYS A 265 -1.44 -11.26 -15.05
CA CYS A 265 -2.62 -11.73 -14.33
C CYS A 265 -2.39 -11.55 -12.83
N TYR A 266 -3.36 -10.97 -12.12
CA TYR A 266 -3.24 -10.81 -10.66
C TYR A 266 -3.89 -11.96 -9.90
N GLN A 267 -5.15 -12.27 -10.18
CA GLN A 267 -5.93 -13.24 -9.40
C GLN A 267 -6.48 -14.40 -10.22
N SER A 268 -6.88 -14.16 -11.47
CA SER A 268 -7.47 -15.18 -12.35
C SER A 268 -7.13 -14.93 -13.81
N LYS A 269 -7.50 -15.85 -14.70
CA LYS A 269 -7.27 -15.71 -16.15
C LYS A 269 -8.08 -14.57 -16.76
N GLU A 270 -9.23 -14.26 -16.17
CA GLU A 270 -10.15 -13.22 -16.60
C GLU A 270 -9.66 -11.80 -16.25
N ASP A 271 -8.72 -11.71 -15.29
CA ASP A 271 -8.06 -10.47 -14.86
C ASP A 271 -6.69 -10.27 -15.53
N CYS A 272 -6.37 -11.13 -16.49
CA CYS A 272 -5.17 -10.96 -17.28
C CYS A 272 -5.35 -9.78 -18.24
N ARG A 273 -4.36 -8.89 -18.25
CA ARG A 273 -4.29 -7.79 -19.22
C ARG A 273 -2.87 -7.45 -19.59
N GLN A 274 -2.70 -6.84 -20.75
CA GLN A 274 -1.44 -6.20 -21.09
C GLN A 274 -1.23 -4.97 -20.17
N PRO A 275 0.03 -4.69 -19.79
CA PRO A 275 0.39 -3.43 -19.16
C PRO A 275 -0.05 -2.25 -20.04
N TYR A 276 -0.49 -1.15 -19.43
CA TYR A 276 -0.88 0.04 -20.18
C TYR A 276 0.35 0.77 -20.73
N ASP A 277 0.26 1.24 -21.96
CA ASP A 277 1.17 2.24 -22.53
C ASP A 277 0.41 3.57 -22.74
N LEU A 278 1.15 4.65 -22.96
CA LEU A 278 0.61 5.98 -23.23
C LEU A 278 0.36 6.19 -24.72
N TYR A 279 -0.74 6.86 -24.99
CA TYR A 279 -1.18 7.26 -26.31
C TYR A 279 -1.59 8.72 -26.30
N VAL A 280 -1.50 9.35 -27.46
CA VAL A 280 -2.04 10.69 -27.70
C VAL A 280 -2.96 10.66 -28.92
N ALA A 281 -3.87 11.62 -28.98
CA ALA A 281 -4.81 11.83 -30.07
C ALA A 281 -5.16 13.32 -30.18
N GLY A 282 -5.83 13.72 -31.25
CA GLY A 282 -6.51 15.01 -31.31
C GLY A 282 -7.58 15.12 -30.22
N SER A 283 -7.98 16.34 -29.86
CA SER A 283 -8.99 16.56 -28.81
C SER A 283 -10.38 16.00 -29.14
N ASP A 284 -10.62 15.73 -30.41
CA ASP A 284 -11.78 15.01 -30.92
C ASP A 284 -11.63 13.48 -30.86
N GLY A 285 -10.47 12.97 -30.44
CA GLY A 285 -10.12 11.55 -30.39
C GLY A 285 -9.61 10.97 -31.70
N SER A 286 -9.44 11.77 -32.76
CA SER A 286 -8.85 11.32 -34.03
C SER A 286 -7.31 11.20 -33.95
N GLY A 287 -6.69 10.51 -34.92
CA GLY A 287 -5.22 10.48 -35.02
C GLY A 287 -4.51 9.77 -33.85
N VAL A 288 -5.16 8.79 -33.22
CA VAL A 288 -4.59 8.04 -32.09
C VAL A 288 -3.26 7.40 -32.47
N HIS A 289 -2.20 7.77 -31.76
CA HIS A 289 -0.89 7.13 -31.88
C HIS A 289 -0.24 6.89 -30.53
N ARG A 290 0.68 5.93 -30.52
CA ARG A 290 1.31 5.42 -29.32
C ARG A 290 2.61 6.15 -29.01
N VAL A 291 2.75 6.62 -27.77
CA VAL A 291 3.90 7.39 -27.28
C VAL A 291 4.98 6.49 -26.69
N THR A 292 4.58 5.49 -25.89
CA THR A 292 5.50 4.62 -25.15
C THR A 292 5.43 3.16 -25.59
N ARG A 293 6.55 2.44 -25.44
CA ARG A 293 6.69 1.01 -25.72
C ARG A 293 7.58 0.33 -24.68
N THR A 294 7.25 0.49 -23.40
CA THR A 294 8.17 0.07 -22.33
C THR A 294 7.90 -1.34 -21.82
N GLY A 295 6.68 -1.86 -22.03
CA GLY A 295 6.25 -3.16 -21.52
C GLY A 295 5.96 -3.18 -20.01
N TYR A 296 5.84 -2.01 -19.40
CA TYR A 296 5.47 -1.79 -18.00
C TYR A 296 4.12 -1.10 -17.91
N ASP A 297 3.49 -1.13 -16.74
CA ASP A 297 2.18 -0.50 -16.55
C ASP A 297 2.37 1.00 -16.33
N GLU A 298 1.88 1.80 -17.27
CA GLU A 298 1.97 3.26 -17.29
C GLU A 298 0.59 3.89 -17.11
N ARG A 299 0.48 4.84 -16.18
CA ARG A 299 -0.78 5.34 -15.64
C ARG A 299 -0.69 6.83 -15.31
N SER A 300 -1.84 7.48 -15.23
CA SER A 300 -2.06 8.86 -14.82
C SER A 300 -1.18 9.83 -15.61
N PRO A 301 -1.30 9.86 -16.95
CA PRO A 301 -0.54 10.81 -17.75
C PRO A 301 -1.00 12.24 -17.46
N SER A 302 -0.05 13.17 -17.46
CA SER A 302 -0.33 14.59 -17.39
C SER A 302 0.54 15.43 -18.32
N PHE A 303 -0.09 16.31 -19.08
CA PHE A 303 0.61 17.25 -19.96
C PHE A 303 1.29 18.36 -19.18
N SER A 304 2.51 18.72 -19.58
CA SER A 304 3.12 19.97 -19.16
C SER A 304 2.32 21.16 -19.69
N SER A 305 2.47 22.31 -19.04
CA SER A 305 1.75 23.55 -19.38
C SER A 305 2.00 24.07 -20.80
N ASP A 306 3.08 23.66 -21.45
CA ASP A 306 3.41 23.95 -22.85
C ASP A 306 2.99 22.83 -23.83
N GLY A 307 2.40 21.73 -23.34
CA GLY A 307 1.98 20.58 -24.13
C GLY A 307 3.11 19.70 -24.68
N GLN A 308 4.38 20.05 -24.45
CA GLN A 308 5.51 19.36 -25.09
C GLN A 308 5.98 18.10 -24.33
N GLN A 309 5.61 17.98 -23.06
CA GLN A 309 6.04 16.89 -22.19
C GLN A 309 4.83 16.25 -21.52
N ILE A 310 4.97 14.97 -21.20
CA ILE A 310 3.97 14.17 -20.50
C ILE A 310 4.66 13.61 -19.26
N ALA A 311 4.17 13.94 -18.06
CA ALA A 311 4.51 13.21 -16.84
C ALA A 311 3.56 12.03 -16.67
N PHE A 312 4.02 10.95 -16.05
CA PHE A 312 3.18 9.78 -15.81
C PHE A 312 3.76 8.93 -14.70
N SER A 313 2.96 8.01 -14.16
CA SER A 313 3.40 7.03 -13.17
C SER A 313 3.63 5.67 -13.83
N ALA A 314 4.70 4.97 -13.48
CA ALA A 314 4.97 3.63 -14.00
C ALA A 314 5.60 2.68 -12.99
N ASN A 315 5.33 1.38 -13.13
CA ASN A 315 5.88 0.33 -12.26
C ASN A 315 7.18 -0.30 -12.79
N LYS A 316 7.90 0.41 -13.68
CA LYS A 316 9.11 -0.06 -14.39
C LYS A 316 10.17 -0.71 -13.50
N ASN A 317 10.32 -0.23 -12.26
CA ASN A 317 11.45 -0.54 -11.40
C ASN A 317 11.11 -1.52 -10.26
N ARG A 318 10.07 -2.37 -10.37
CA ARG A 318 9.83 -3.45 -9.38
C ARG A 318 9.65 -4.86 -9.97
N PRO A 319 10.17 -5.91 -9.31
CA PRO A 319 9.84 -7.30 -9.60
C PRO A 319 8.67 -7.81 -8.73
N ALA A 320 7.48 -7.87 -9.34
CA ALA A 320 6.28 -8.63 -8.94
C ALA A 320 5.36 -8.10 -7.81
N ALA A 321 4.08 -7.94 -8.19
CA ALA A 321 2.85 -7.99 -7.40
C ALA A 321 2.52 -6.87 -6.38
N ASP A 322 3.13 -5.70 -6.48
CA ASP A 322 2.65 -4.53 -5.73
C ASP A 322 2.48 -3.29 -6.62
N LEU A 323 1.58 -2.41 -6.17
CA LEU A 323 1.08 -1.23 -6.89
C LEU A 323 2.06 -0.04 -6.84
N SER A 324 3.34 -0.32 -6.55
CA SER A 324 4.35 0.73 -6.35
C SER A 324 4.78 1.32 -7.69
N ARG A 325 4.49 2.60 -7.88
CA ARG A 325 4.84 3.38 -9.07
C ARG A 325 5.87 4.45 -8.73
N GLU A 326 6.52 4.95 -9.77
CA GLU A 326 7.34 6.15 -9.73
C GLU A 326 6.90 7.10 -10.83
N VAL A 327 7.20 8.39 -10.66
CA VAL A 327 6.91 9.44 -11.64
C VAL A 327 8.04 9.52 -12.67
N TYR A 328 7.64 9.50 -13.93
CA TYR A 328 8.46 9.66 -15.11
C TYR A 328 7.98 10.86 -15.92
N ARG A 329 8.79 11.23 -16.90
CA ARG A 329 8.42 12.20 -17.91
C ARG A 329 8.97 11.79 -19.27
N ILE A 330 8.23 12.07 -20.32
CA ILE A 330 8.60 11.84 -21.71
C ILE A 330 8.18 13.05 -22.53
N ASN A 331 8.77 13.25 -23.70
CA ASN A 331 8.26 14.21 -24.66
C ASN A 331 6.96 13.68 -25.28
N ALA A 332 6.07 14.58 -25.74
CA ALA A 332 4.80 14.20 -26.36
C ALA A 332 4.99 13.33 -27.62
N ASP A 333 6.15 13.43 -28.29
CA ASP A 333 6.55 12.60 -29.43
C ASP A 333 7.10 11.20 -29.04
N GLY A 334 7.20 10.90 -27.74
CA GLY A 334 7.72 9.62 -27.23
C GLY A 334 9.24 9.57 -27.03
N THR A 335 9.96 10.67 -27.28
CA THR A 335 11.40 10.75 -27.02
C THR A 335 11.71 11.18 -25.59
N CYS A 336 12.99 11.14 -25.18
CA CYS A 336 13.45 11.77 -23.93
C CYS A 336 12.80 11.23 -22.64
N LEU A 337 12.62 9.89 -22.54
CA LEU A 337 12.11 9.25 -21.32
C LEU A 337 13.07 9.46 -20.13
N ASN A 338 12.57 10.11 -19.09
CA ASN A 338 13.29 10.51 -17.89
C ASN A 338 12.59 10.04 -16.61
N TRP A 339 13.39 9.67 -15.61
CA TRP A 339 12.91 9.25 -14.29
C TRP A 339 12.99 10.40 -13.29
N LEU A 340 11.86 10.80 -12.70
CA LEU A 340 11.79 12.00 -11.85
C LEU A 340 11.83 11.69 -10.34
N THR A 341 11.31 10.55 -9.91
CA THR A 341 11.26 10.15 -8.49
C THR A 341 11.85 8.77 -8.27
N ASN A 342 12.56 8.54 -7.15
CA ASN A 342 13.00 7.20 -6.79
C ASN A 342 12.93 6.93 -5.28
N GLY A 343 12.37 5.79 -4.93
CA GLY A 343 12.48 5.18 -3.62
C GLY A 343 11.13 4.87 -2.96
N SER A 344 11.09 4.97 -1.64
CA SER A 344 10.00 4.48 -0.79
C SER A 344 9.52 5.59 0.13
N PRO A 345 8.22 5.91 0.16
CA PRO A 345 7.10 5.23 -0.50
C PRO A 345 6.97 5.55 -2.00
N ALA A 346 6.17 4.75 -2.71
CA ALA A 346 5.78 4.95 -4.10
C ALA A 346 5.32 6.38 -4.39
N SER A 347 5.50 6.82 -5.64
CA SER A 347 5.03 8.11 -6.16
C SER A 347 4.06 7.89 -7.33
N ALA A 348 2.86 8.44 -7.25
CA ALA A 348 1.80 8.23 -8.23
C ALA A 348 1.02 9.52 -8.55
N ASP A 349 0.24 9.48 -9.63
CA ASP A 349 -0.68 10.54 -10.07
C ASP A 349 -0.03 11.92 -10.17
N PRO A 350 0.99 12.05 -11.05
CA PRO A 350 1.57 13.35 -11.33
C PRO A 350 0.56 14.25 -12.04
N ASP A 351 0.57 15.50 -11.63
CA ASP A 351 -0.20 16.57 -12.26
C ASP A 351 0.68 17.82 -12.39
N TRP A 352 0.73 18.39 -13.59
CA TRP A 352 1.51 19.58 -13.87
C TRP A 352 0.75 20.84 -13.46
N GLY A 353 1.42 21.68 -12.68
CA GLY A 353 0.95 23.05 -12.48
C GLY A 353 1.26 23.94 -13.69
N PRO A 354 0.54 25.07 -13.83
CA PRO A 354 0.83 26.04 -14.88
C PRO A 354 2.19 26.73 -14.67
N GLY A 355 2.72 27.35 -15.72
CA GLY A 355 3.96 28.14 -15.69
C GLY A 355 4.99 27.71 -16.73
N ALA A 356 6.19 28.29 -16.68
CA ALA A 356 7.26 27.98 -17.64
C ALA A 356 7.90 26.63 -17.31
N VAL A 357 7.95 25.71 -18.28
CA VAL A 357 8.65 24.43 -18.15
C VAL A 357 10.14 24.66 -18.39
N ALA A 358 10.98 24.35 -17.41
CA ALA A 358 12.42 24.48 -17.61
C ALA A 358 12.93 23.37 -18.54
N ALA A 359 13.76 23.75 -19.51
CA ALA A 359 14.54 22.81 -20.31
C ALA A 359 15.32 21.87 -19.37
N SER A 360 15.33 20.58 -19.70
CA SER A 360 16.06 19.59 -18.92
C SER A 360 16.63 18.54 -19.86
N ALA A 361 17.79 18.01 -19.49
CA ALA A 361 18.51 17.06 -20.31
C ALA A 361 17.70 15.77 -20.52
N CYS A 362 17.84 15.17 -21.70
CA CYS A 362 17.31 13.85 -22.02
C CYS A 362 18.19 12.74 -21.44
N ALA A 363 18.30 12.71 -20.11
CA ALA A 363 18.99 11.67 -19.38
C ALA A 363 18.30 11.40 -18.04
N PRO A 364 18.21 10.13 -17.60
CA PRO A 364 17.70 9.81 -16.27
C PRO A 364 18.41 10.67 -15.23
N SER A 365 17.65 11.41 -14.43
CA SER A 365 18.22 12.17 -13.34
C SER A 365 18.78 11.18 -12.32
N VAL A 366 20.11 11.02 -12.27
CA VAL A 366 20.76 10.19 -11.26
C VAL A 366 20.44 10.79 -9.89
N ARG A 367 19.65 10.08 -9.10
CA ARG A 367 19.16 10.54 -7.80
C ARG A 367 19.51 9.54 -6.73
N LYS A 368 19.91 10.04 -5.55
CA LYS A 368 20.04 9.20 -4.37
C LYS A 368 18.64 8.72 -3.96
N PRO A 369 18.41 7.40 -3.81
CA PRO A 369 17.08 6.90 -3.48
C PRO A 369 16.58 7.44 -2.16
N LEU A 370 15.33 7.86 -2.15
CA LEU A 370 14.68 8.42 -0.98
C LEU A 370 13.96 7.32 -0.22
N VAL A 371 14.24 7.16 1.07
CA VAL A 371 13.49 6.25 1.95
C VAL A 371 12.96 7.04 3.13
N GLU A 372 11.69 7.41 3.06
CA GLU A 372 10.99 8.22 4.06
C GLU A 372 10.39 7.36 5.18
N GLY A 373 10.07 6.09 4.88
CA GLY A 373 9.52 5.12 5.83
C GLY A 373 10.52 4.70 6.91
N ASN A 374 10.01 4.51 8.13
CA ASN A 374 10.70 3.82 9.22
C ASN A 374 9.70 2.79 9.78
N PRO A 375 10.11 1.54 10.05
CA PRO A 375 9.17 0.52 10.55
C PRO A 375 8.47 0.88 11.87
N GLY A 376 8.89 1.96 12.54
CA GLY A 376 8.34 2.41 13.80
C GLY A 376 8.86 1.57 14.96
N ARG A 377 8.94 2.18 16.15
CA ARG A 377 9.28 1.44 17.37
C ARG A 377 8.15 0.47 17.67
N LEU A 378 8.50 -0.79 17.92
CA LEU A 378 7.55 -1.81 18.34
C LEU A 378 8.05 -2.46 19.62
N ASP A 379 7.43 -2.10 20.74
CA ASP A 379 7.63 -2.77 22.03
C ASP A 379 6.29 -3.14 22.67
N ILE A 380 5.44 -3.81 21.89
CA ILE A 380 4.14 -4.30 22.37
C ILE A 380 4.40 -5.26 23.53
N ARG A 381 3.74 -5.02 24.68
CA ARG A 381 3.81 -5.87 25.89
C ARG A 381 5.26 -6.16 26.34
N ARG A 382 6.21 -5.25 26.09
CA ARG A 382 7.63 -5.40 26.41
C ARG A 382 8.32 -6.58 25.70
N TRP A 383 7.84 -6.98 24.51
CA TRP A 383 8.43 -8.05 23.68
C TRP A 383 9.73 -7.65 22.98
N GLY A 384 10.33 -6.51 23.35
CA GLY A 384 11.64 -6.07 22.89
C GLY A 384 11.59 -5.25 21.60
N PRO A 385 12.71 -4.64 21.19
CA PRO A 385 12.77 -3.74 20.04
C PRO A 385 12.62 -4.48 18.70
N ARG A 386 12.02 -3.82 17.70
CA ARG A 386 11.93 -4.31 16.31
C ARG A 386 13.31 -4.40 15.68
N VAL A 387 13.57 -5.49 14.97
CA VAL A 387 14.77 -5.71 14.16
C VAL A 387 14.51 -5.35 12.70
N TRP A 388 15.50 -4.79 12.02
CA TRP A 388 15.45 -4.43 10.60
C TRP A 388 16.86 -4.38 10.02
N LEU A 389 16.99 -4.23 8.69
CA LEU A 389 18.28 -4.15 7.99
C LEU A 389 18.71 -2.70 7.75
N GLY A 390 17.76 -1.77 7.84
CA GLY A 390 17.97 -0.36 7.50
C GLY A 390 16.94 0.23 6.57
N LYS A 391 17.25 1.43 6.09
CA LYS A 391 16.54 2.04 4.97
C LYS A 391 16.83 1.31 3.66
N SER A 392 17.97 0.63 3.56
CA SER A 392 18.32 -0.21 2.43
C SER A 392 19.15 -1.42 2.87
N TYR A 393 19.14 -2.47 2.05
CA TYR A 393 19.93 -3.67 2.18
C TYR A 393 20.25 -4.22 0.79
N ASP A 394 21.53 -4.43 0.50
CA ASP A 394 21.99 -5.07 -0.75
C ASP A 394 21.43 -4.43 -2.03
N GLY A 395 21.18 -3.10 -2.02
CA GLY A 395 20.58 -2.38 -3.13
C GLY A 395 19.04 -2.31 -3.11
N ALA A 396 18.36 -3.17 -2.36
CA ALA A 396 16.92 -3.08 -2.11
C ALA A 396 16.62 -2.02 -1.05
N LEU A 397 15.55 -1.26 -1.26
CA LEU A 397 15.09 -0.22 -0.34
C LEU A 397 13.92 -0.74 0.50
N LEU A 398 13.83 -0.23 1.73
CA LEU A 398 12.72 -0.51 2.64
C LEU A 398 11.41 0.01 2.03
N SER A 399 10.57 -0.90 1.56
CA SER A 399 9.33 -0.57 0.86
C SER A 399 8.14 -0.45 1.81
N SER A 400 8.02 -1.38 2.77
CA SER A 400 6.87 -1.41 3.68
C SER A 400 7.20 -2.07 5.02
N SER A 401 6.34 -1.80 6.01
CA SER A 401 6.37 -2.54 7.27
C SER A 401 4.96 -2.76 7.77
N LEU A 402 4.62 -4.00 8.06
CA LEU A 402 3.33 -4.39 8.62
C LEU A 402 3.51 -4.86 10.06
N THR A 403 2.52 -4.60 10.91
CA THR A 403 2.50 -5.11 12.28
C THR A 403 1.10 -5.48 12.70
N PHE A 404 0.96 -6.71 13.19
CA PHE A 404 -0.32 -7.24 13.62
C PHE A 404 -0.11 -8.23 14.77
N PHE A 405 -0.81 -8.02 15.88
CA PHE A 405 -0.68 -8.87 17.08
C PHE A 405 0.76 -9.11 17.57
N GLY A 406 1.63 -8.11 17.40
CA GLY A 406 3.06 -8.17 17.71
C GLY A 406 3.91 -9.04 16.79
N LEU A 407 3.32 -9.69 15.78
CA LEU A 407 4.04 -10.08 14.57
C LEU A 407 4.43 -8.81 13.82
N SER A 408 5.67 -8.78 13.31
CA SER A 408 6.15 -7.69 12.48
C SER A 408 6.77 -8.21 11.21
N LEU A 409 6.42 -7.60 10.09
CA LEU A 409 7.00 -7.84 8.77
C LEU A 409 7.64 -6.55 8.29
N VAL A 410 8.86 -6.65 7.77
CA VAL A 410 9.61 -5.55 7.18
C VAL A 410 10.09 -6.02 5.81
N ASP A 411 9.63 -5.36 4.76
CA ASP A 411 9.89 -5.75 3.37
C ASP A 411 10.85 -4.76 2.70
N TYR A 412 11.79 -5.33 1.95
CA TYR A 412 12.77 -4.63 1.13
C TYR A 412 12.55 -5.05 -0.32
N ARG A 413 11.78 -4.27 -1.07
CA ARG A 413 11.39 -4.61 -2.44
C ARG A 413 11.58 -3.47 -3.43
N ASP A 414 11.80 -2.25 -2.94
CA ASP A 414 11.94 -1.08 -3.77
C ASP A 414 13.32 -1.01 -4.42
N CYS A 415 13.34 -0.56 -5.66
CA CYS A 415 14.57 -0.40 -6.41
C CYS A 415 15.03 1.06 -6.42
N GLY A 416 16.31 1.27 -6.08
CA GLY A 416 16.93 2.59 -6.13
C GLY A 416 17.49 2.97 -7.50
N THR A 417 17.48 2.06 -8.48
CA THR A 417 18.15 2.23 -9.78
C THR A 417 17.13 2.23 -10.92
N PHE A 418 17.51 2.86 -12.04
CA PHE A 418 16.63 3.01 -13.20
C PHE A 418 16.45 1.71 -13.98
N LYS A 419 17.48 0.86 -14.02
CA LYS A 419 17.47 -0.40 -14.76
C LYS A 419 16.98 -1.52 -13.86
N ARG A 420 15.87 -2.17 -14.23
CA ARG A 420 15.31 -3.31 -13.49
C ARG A 420 16.33 -4.43 -13.26
N VAL A 421 17.20 -4.68 -14.23
CA VAL A 421 18.27 -5.69 -14.12
C VAL A 421 19.28 -5.39 -13.01
N ASP A 422 19.36 -4.13 -12.58
CA ASP A 422 20.22 -3.68 -11.48
C ASP A 422 19.51 -3.62 -10.13
N CYS A 423 18.23 -4.01 -10.10
CA CYS A 423 17.48 -4.12 -8.85
C CYS A 423 17.88 -5.38 -8.08
N ALA A 424 18.01 -5.23 -6.78
CA ALA A 424 18.28 -6.34 -5.89
C ALA A 424 17.05 -7.23 -5.69
N GLU A 425 17.29 -8.49 -5.34
CA GLU A 425 16.22 -9.43 -5.02
C GLU A 425 15.46 -9.01 -3.75
N PRO A 426 14.13 -9.16 -3.71
CA PRO A 426 13.34 -8.86 -2.54
C PRO A 426 13.80 -9.60 -1.28
N VAL A 427 13.88 -8.87 -0.16
CA VAL A 427 14.18 -9.42 1.17
C VAL A 427 13.05 -9.10 2.14
N THR A 428 12.58 -10.11 2.86
CA THR A 428 11.57 -9.94 3.92
C THR A 428 12.16 -10.34 5.26
N VAL A 429 11.97 -9.50 6.28
CA VAL A 429 12.31 -9.78 7.69
C VAL A 429 11.03 -9.90 8.50
N ALA A 430 10.70 -11.12 8.89
CA ALA A 430 9.58 -11.44 9.76
C ALA A 430 10.03 -11.62 11.20
N GLN A 431 9.22 -11.17 12.15
CA GLN A 431 9.52 -11.23 13.57
C GLN A 431 8.31 -11.76 14.34
N VAL A 432 8.54 -12.87 15.04
CA VAL A 432 7.53 -13.56 15.83
C VAL A 432 7.92 -13.44 17.31
N PRO A 433 7.07 -12.90 18.19
CA PRO A 433 7.34 -12.90 19.62
C PRO A 433 7.46 -14.33 20.15
N ILE A 434 8.52 -14.59 20.91
CA ILE A 434 8.80 -15.95 21.41
C ILE A 434 7.73 -16.43 22.40
N CYS A 435 7.06 -15.50 23.08
CA CYS A 435 5.93 -15.81 23.96
C CYS A 435 4.72 -16.35 23.19
N LEU A 436 4.56 -16.06 21.88
CA LEU A 436 3.51 -16.68 21.05
C LEU A 436 3.75 -18.18 20.85
N VAL A 437 5.01 -18.59 20.82
CA VAL A 437 5.43 -19.98 20.62
C VAL A 437 5.89 -20.64 21.92
N GLY A 438 5.56 -20.06 23.09
CA GLY A 438 6.19 -20.41 24.38
C GLY A 438 6.12 -21.90 24.74
N ASN A 439 4.92 -22.49 24.75
CA ASN A 439 4.74 -23.91 25.07
C ASN A 439 5.21 -24.84 23.92
N PHE A 440 5.31 -24.31 22.71
CA PHE A 440 5.76 -25.04 21.52
C PHE A 440 7.26 -24.89 21.26
N LEU A 441 7.97 -24.07 22.03
CA LEU A 441 9.39 -23.79 21.80
C LEU A 441 10.25 -25.07 21.85
N PRO A 442 10.04 -26.03 22.80
CA PRO A 442 10.76 -27.30 22.77
C PRO A 442 10.54 -28.08 21.46
N SER A 443 9.29 -28.14 21.02
CA SER A 443 8.84 -28.79 19.79
C SER A 443 9.46 -28.16 18.54
N LEU A 444 9.39 -26.83 18.42
CA LEU A 444 10.00 -26.06 17.34
C LEU A 444 11.51 -26.32 17.25
N LEU A 445 12.23 -26.20 18.37
CA LEU A 445 13.67 -26.48 18.38
C LEU A 445 13.98 -27.94 18.06
N GLN A 446 13.10 -28.88 18.42
CA GLN A 446 13.24 -30.29 18.07
C GLN A 446 13.10 -30.51 16.56
N VAL A 447 12.17 -29.82 15.88
CA VAL A 447 12.02 -29.85 14.41
C VAL A 447 13.27 -29.31 13.74
N LEU A 448 13.71 -28.10 14.11
CA LEU A 448 14.87 -27.43 13.51
C LEU A 448 16.18 -28.24 13.65
N ASN A 449 16.26 -29.13 14.65
CA ASN A 449 17.42 -29.96 14.92
C ASN A 449 17.32 -31.40 14.36
N ASN A 450 16.15 -31.85 13.90
CA ASN A 450 15.95 -33.24 13.48
C ASN A 450 16.35 -33.45 12.02
N ARG A 451 17.44 -34.21 11.79
CA ARG A 451 17.94 -34.54 10.44
C ARG A 451 16.92 -35.30 9.56
N LYS A 452 16.04 -36.13 10.16
CA LYS A 452 15.07 -36.95 9.40
C LYS A 452 13.87 -36.16 8.86
N LEU A 453 13.53 -35.02 9.48
CA LEU A 453 12.46 -34.11 9.02
C LEU A 453 12.96 -33.09 7.98
N ARG A 454 14.24 -33.15 7.58
CA ARG A 454 14.89 -32.23 6.61
C ARG A 454 14.62 -32.54 5.15
N LYS A 455 13.79 -33.54 4.80
CA LYS A 455 13.59 -33.93 3.38
C LYS A 455 13.17 -32.75 2.50
N ASN A 456 12.38 -31.81 3.04
CA ASN A 456 11.90 -30.63 2.31
C ASN A 456 12.64 -29.32 2.65
N PHE A 457 13.45 -29.26 3.72
CA PHE A 457 14.16 -28.06 4.19
C PHE A 457 15.56 -28.43 4.70
N LYS A 458 16.60 -28.25 3.88
CA LYS A 458 18.00 -28.51 4.26
C LYS A 458 18.59 -27.32 5.04
N LEU A 459 18.18 -27.15 6.31
CA LEU A 459 18.73 -26.11 7.18
C LEU A 459 20.12 -26.50 7.74
N ARG A 460 21.13 -25.69 7.44
CA ARG A 460 22.49 -25.72 8.00
C ARG A 460 22.55 -24.88 9.28
N TYR A 461 23.40 -25.31 10.20
CA TYR A 461 23.75 -24.50 11.36
C TYR A 461 24.82 -23.49 10.97
N GLY A 462 24.73 -22.29 11.49
CA GLY A 462 25.86 -21.37 11.54
C GLY A 462 25.85 -20.60 12.85
N ARG A 463 26.98 -19.95 13.14
CA ARG A 463 27.12 -19.07 14.28
C ARG A 463 27.88 -17.82 13.84
N THR A 464 27.39 -16.65 14.22
CA THR A 464 28.04 -15.36 13.94
C THR A 464 27.85 -14.45 15.15
N ARG A 465 28.91 -13.76 15.58
CA ARG A 465 28.90 -12.88 16.77
C ARG A 465 28.26 -13.53 18.02
N GLY A 466 28.54 -14.82 18.25
CA GLY A 466 28.01 -15.57 19.39
C GLY A 466 26.57 -16.08 19.25
N ILE A 467 25.84 -15.68 18.20
CA ILE A 467 24.44 -16.02 17.93
C ILE A 467 24.37 -17.18 16.95
N GLY A 468 23.66 -18.25 17.33
CA GLY A 468 23.36 -19.35 16.44
C GLY A 468 22.19 -19.03 15.53
N PHE A 469 22.30 -19.43 14.27
CA PHE A 469 21.23 -19.31 13.29
C PHE A 469 21.08 -20.60 12.50
N ARG A 470 19.92 -20.73 11.85
CA ARG A 470 19.64 -21.78 10.87
C ARG A 470 19.46 -21.13 9.53
N THR A 471 20.07 -21.68 8.49
CA THR A 471 19.91 -21.18 7.14
C THR A 471 19.70 -22.33 6.17
N GLY A 472 18.86 -22.18 5.17
CA GLY A 472 18.72 -23.19 4.13
C GLY A 472 17.81 -22.74 3.01
N TYR A 473 17.60 -23.66 2.07
CA TYR A 473 16.90 -23.38 0.83
C TYR A 473 15.63 -24.22 0.74
N ALA A 474 14.56 -23.60 0.27
CA ALA A 474 13.32 -24.28 -0.08
C ALA A 474 12.57 -23.50 -1.17
N ARG A 475 12.11 -24.22 -2.21
CA ARG A 475 11.18 -23.72 -3.25
C ARG A 475 11.56 -22.35 -3.85
N GLY A 476 12.82 -22.13 -4.21
CA GLY A 476 13.23 -20.85 -4.82
C GLY A 476 13.60 -19.76 -3.82
N PHE A 477 13.56 -20.03 -2.51
CA PHE A 477 13.88 -19.06 -1.46
C PHE A 477 15.00 -19.55 -0.56
N SER A 478 15.85 -18.60 -0.15
CA SER A 478 16.75 -18.76 1.00
C SER A 478 16.07 -18.25 2.26
N LEU A 479 16.03 -19.08 3.29
CA LEU A 479 15.45 -18.80 4.60
C LEU A 479 16.53 -18.84 5.67
N SER A 480 16.55 -17.85 6.56
CA SER A 480 17.28 -17.95 7.83
C SER A 480 16.42 -17.67 9.04
N ILE A 481 16.77 -18.31 10.16
CA ILE A 481 16.09 -18.19 11.45
C ILE A 481 17.11 -17.81 12.51
N VAL A 482 16.86 -16.70 13.19
CA VAL A 482 17.68 -16.14 14.27
C VAL A 482 16.82 -15.99 15.52
N PHE A 483 17.35 -16.41 16.67
CA PHE A 483 16.70 -16.20 17.97
C PHE A 483 17.44 -15.09 18.71
N SER A 484 16.73 -14.00 19.03
CA SER A 484 17.34 -12.80 19.62
C SER A 484 16.31 -12.03 20.45
N GLY A 485 16.72 -11.54 21.61
CA GLY A 485 15.80 -10.90 22.56
C GLY A 485 14.58 -11.78 22.83
N GLN A 486 13.37 -11.21 22.82
CA GLN A 486 12.15 -11.99 22.98
C GLN A 486 11.50 -12.37 21.64
N ARG A 487 12.29 -12.54 20.56
CA ARG A 487 11.77 -12.81 19.21
C ARG A 487 12.51 -13.93 18.48
N MET A 488 11.76 -14.59 17.62
CA MET A 488 12.27 -15.37 16.50
C MET A 488 12.19 -14.50 15.24
N ILE A 489 13.33 -14.30 14.60
CA ILE A 489 13.49 -13.48 13.40
C ILE A 489 13.69 -14.43 12.22
N LEU A 490 12.84 -14.32 11.21
CA LEU A 490 12.96 -15.06 9.97
C LEU A 490 13.34 -14.09 8.85
N THR A 491 14.32 -14.46 8.03
CA THR A 491 14.69 -13.70 6.85
C THR A 491 14.49 -14.54 5.61
N MET A 492 13.79 -14.01 4.62
CA MET A 492 13.46 -14.70 3.37
C MET A 492 13.94 -13.88 2.19
N GLN A 493 14.59 -14.52 1.23
CA GLN A 493 15.04 -13.88 -0.01
C GLN A 493 14.86 -14.83 -1.19
N ARG A 494 14.33 -14.31 -2.31
CA ARG A 494 14.18 -15.08 -3.56
C ARG A 494 15.58 -15.35 -4.14
N SER A 495 15.79 -16.56 -4.64
CA SER A 495 17.11 -17.10 -4.98
C SER A 495 17.22 -17.51 -6.45
N GLY A 496 16.35 -17.03 -7.33
CA GLY A 496 16.10 -17.60 -8.66
C GLY A 496 16.37 -16.71 -9.88
N GLY A 497 17.16 -15.64 -9.79
CA GLY A 497 17.58 -14.84 -10.96
C GLY A 497 19.01 -15.14 -11.40
N ALA A 498 19.38 -14.84 -12.66
CA ALA A 498 20.71 -15.09 -13.25
C ALA A 498 21.92 -14.48 -12.49
N ARG A 499 21.66 -13.61 -11.49
CA ARG A 499 22.66 -13.05 -10.57
C ARG A 499 22.73 -13.75 -9.20
N SER A 500 21.97 -14.82 -8.95
CA SER A 500 21.92 -15.49 -7.64
C SER A 500 23.16 -16.35 -7.36
N GLY A 501 24.29 -15.68 -7.19
CA GLY A 501 25.37 -16.19 -6.36
C GLY A 501 24.81 -16.63 -5.00
N ARG A 502 25.48 -17.59 -4.38
CA ARG A 502 25.13 -18.16 -3.06
C ARG A 502 24.77 -17.02 -2.08
N ILE A 503 23.50 -16.88 -1.73
CA ILE A 503 23.04 -15.77 -0.88
C ILE A 503 23.81 -15.80 0.45
N ASP A 504 24.50 -14.71 0.77
CA ASP A 504 25.24 -14.57 2.03
C ASP A 504 24.28 -14.22 3.18
N GLN A 505 23.59 -15.25 3.66
CA GLN A 505 22.72 -15.18 4.82
C GLN A 505 23.48 -14.77 6.09
N ILE A 506 24.81 -14.93 6.13
CA ILE A 506 25.63 -14.48 7.25
C ILE A 506 25.77 -12.95 7.22
N ALA A 507 26.01 -12.37 6.04
CA ALA A 507 26.00 -10.91 5.87
C ALA A 507 24.64 -10.30 6.23
N LEU A 508 23.54 -10.93 5.80
CA LEU A 508 22.18 -10.51 6.16
C LEU A 508 21.97 -10.46 7.68
N ILE A 509 22.32 -11.54 8.37
CA ILE A 509 22.20 -11.64 9.83
C ILE A 509 23.11 -10.63 10.54
N ARG A 510 24.33 -10.38 10.04
CA ARG A 510 25.24 -9.37 10.60
C ARG A 510 24.71 -7.94 10.46
N LYS A 511 23.82 -7.68 9.50
CA LYS A 511 23.23 -6.36 9.24
C LYS A 511 21.94 -6.10 10.02
N LEU A 512 21.33 -7.14 10.58
CA LEU A 512 20.19 -7.00 11.49
C LEU A 512 20.57 -6.11 12.67
N ARG A 513 19.75 -5.08 12.90
CA ARG A 513 19.89 -4.08 13.97
C ARG A 513 18.56 -3.85 14.66
N ASP A 514 18.60 -3.37 15.88
CA ASP A 514 17.41 -3.00 16.66
C ASP A 514 16.98 -1.56 16.37
N LEU A 515 15.67 -1.28 16.40
CA LEU A 515 15.07 0.06 16.23
C LEU A 515 14.74 0.76 17.56
N GLY A 516 14.74 0.03 18.68
CA GLY A 516 14.06 0.44 19.92
C GLY A 516 14.92 0.61 21.15
N ALA A 517 16.21 0.33 21.08
CA ALA A 517 17.19 0.72 22.09
C ALA A 517 18.41 1.22 21.32
N ASP A 518 19.14 2.20 21.85
CA ASP A 518 20.39 2.72 21.28
C ASP A 518 21.53 1.68 21.37
N ALA A 519 21.23 0.42 21.05
CA ALA A 519 22.14 -0.69 21.02
C ALA A 519 23.01 -0.53 19.78
N GLY A 520 24.30 -0.22 19.99
CA GLY A 520 25.34 -0.04 18.97
C GLY A 520 25.59 -1.26 18.07
N GLY A 521 24.57 -1.71 17.33
CA GLY A 521 24.65 -2.73 16.29
C GLY A 521 24.68 -4.19 16.77
N ARG A 522 24.28 -4.50 18.01
CA ARG A 522 24.27 -5.88 18.55
C ARG A 522 22.85 -6.38 18.86
N LEU A 523 22.56 -7.60 18.42
CA LEU A 523 21.32 -8.31 18.70
C LEU A 523 21.27 -8.77 20.18
N PRO A 524 20.14 -8.63 20.90
CA PRO A 524 20.04 -9.03 22.31
C PRO A 524 20.13 -10.54 22.57
N VAL A 525 20.57 -10.91 23.77
CA VAL A 525 20.57 -12.31 24.23
C VAL A 525 19.15 -12.90 24.17
N PHE A 526 19.03 -14.12 23.65
CA PHE A 526 17.75 -14.80 23.47
C PHE A 526 17.03 -15.06 24.80
N GLY A 527 15.78 -14.61 24.88
CA GLY A 527 14.88 -14.83 25.99
C GLY A 527 14.09 -16.12 25.83
N VAL A 528 14.13 -16.98 26.83
CA VAL A 528 13.43 -18.27 26.88
C VAL A 528 12.28 -18.19 27.87
N PRO A 529 11.03 -18.42 27.45
CA PRO A 529 9.89 -18.42 28.35
C PRO A 529 10.09 -19.39 29.53
N VAL A 530 9.80 -18.94 30.75
CA VAL A 530 9.86 -19.77 31.96
C VAL A 530 8.97 -21.01 31.82
N SER A 531 7.84 -20.92 31.11
CA SER A 531 6.95 -22.07 30.83
C SER A 531 7.67 -23.20 30.09
N ALA A 532 8.47 -22.90 29.06
CA ALA A 532 9.25 -23.90 28.33
C ALA A 532 10.29 -24.60 29.23
N LEU A 533 10.90 -23.86 30.15
CA LEU A 533 11.82 -24.42 31.15
C LEU A 533 11.08 -25.30 32.18
N GLN A 534 9.85 -24.92 32.56
CA GLN A 534 8.98 -25.71 33.42
C GLN A 534 8.56 -27.02 32.74
N SER A 535 8.13 -26.99 31.47
CA SER A 535 7.76 -28.19 30.71
C SER A 535 8.92 -29.19 30.62
N TYR A 536 10.15 -28.71 30.42
CA TYR A 536 11.36 -29.54 30.50
C TYR A 536 11.54 -30.18 31.89
N ARG A 537 11.40 -29.40 32.97
CA ARG A 537 11.56 -29.89 34.35
C ARG A 537 10.48 -30.93 34.70
N GLN A 538 9.22 -30.64 34.36
CA GLN A 538 8.09 -31.54 34.56
C GLN A 538 8.27 -32.86 33.79
N ALA A 539 8.62 -32.80 32.51
CA ALA A 539 8.91 -33.98 31.71
C ALA A 539 10.02 -34.85 32.32
N ARG A 540 11.12 -34.24 32.80
CA ARG A 540 12.21 -35.00 33.46
C ARG A 540 11.76 -35.66 34.76
N ARG A 541 10.99 -34.95 35.60
CA ARG A 541 10.47 -35.51 36.86
C ARG A 541 9.50 -36.65 36.61
N ALA A 542 8.55 -36.47 35.69
CA ALA A 542 7.57 -37.49 35.33
C ALA A 542 8.25 -38.75 34.76
N VAL A 543 9.22 -38.60 33.86
CA VAL A 543 9.94 -39.77 33.29
C VAL A 543 10.78 -40.49 34.34
N ARG A 544 11.38 -39.77 35.30
CA ARG A 544 12.11 -40.39 36.41
C ARG A 544 11.19 -41.18 37.34
N LYS A 545 9.97 -40.69 37.58
CA LYS A 545 9.02 -41.32 38.51
C LYS A 545 8.18 -42.44 37.89
N PHE A 546 7.80 -42.31 36.63
CA PHE A 546 6.80 -43.18 35.99
C PHE A 546 7.29 -43.84 34.69
N GLY A 547 8.49 -43.53 34.21
CA GLY A 547 8.95 -43.96 32.89
C GLY A 547 8.28 -43.19 31.74
N ARG A 548 8.75 -43.41 30.50
CA ARG A 548 8.39 -42.55 29.35
C ARG A 548 6.95 -42.67 28.88
N ARG A 549 6.37 -43.88 28.88
CA ARG A 549 5.02 -44.12 28.37
C ARG A 549 3.98 -43.49 29.29
N GLU A 550 4.13 -43.71 30.59
CA GLU A 550 3.21 -43.21 31.60
C GLU A 550 3.39 -41.70 31.86
N ALA A 551 4.63 -41.18 31.78
CA ALA A 551 4.88 -39.74 31.85
C ALA A 551 4.18 -38.93 30.75
N ALA A 552 4.04 -39.48 29.53
CA ALA A 552 3.32 -38.80 28.45
C ALA A 552 1.83 -38.67 28.76
N LYS A 553 1.21 -39.77 29.25
CA LYS A 553 -0.21 -39.79 29.63
C LYS A 553 -0.51 -38.83 30.77
N ARG A 554 0.28 -38.88 31.86
CA ARG A 554 0.08 -38.03 33.05
C ARG A 554 0.31 -36.54 32.83
N LEU A 555 1.09 -36.19 31.81
CA LEU A 555 1.32 -34.80 31.42
C LEU A 555 0.35 -34.36 30.30
N GLU A 556 -0.54 -35.23 29.84
CA GLU A 556 -1.48 -34.98 28.75
C GLU A 556 -0.80 -34.48 27.46
N ILE A 557 0.38 -35.03 27.16
CA ILE A 557 1.16 -34.68 25.97
C ILE A 557 1.47 -35.92 25.13
N ASN A 558 1.60 -35.72 23.82
CA ASN A 558 1.97 -36.80 22.93
C ASN A 558 3.46 -37.20 23.10
N ARG A 559 3.83 -38.39 22.63
CA ARG A 559 5.21 -38.92 22.74
C ARG A 559 6.25 -38.01 22.09
N TRP A 560 5.87 -37.27 21.06
CA TRP A 560 6.76 -36.37 20.35
C TRP A 560 7.04 -35.09 21.14
N GLN A 561 6.01 -34.48 21.74
CA GLN A 561 6.13 -33.36 22.67
C GLN A 561 6.95 -33.75 23.90
N LEU A 562 6.72 -34.94 24.48
CA LEU A 562 7.54 -35.44 25.59
C LEU A 562 9.02 -35.54 25.17
N ARG A 563 9.30 -36.09 23.98
CA ARG A 563 10.67 -36.18 23.44
C ARG A 563 11.29 -34.79 23.23
N ALA A 564 10.52 -33.84 22.71
CA ALA A 564 10.95 -32.47 22.49
C ALA A 564 11.30 -31.78 23.81
N ASN A 565 10.44 -31.92 24.83
CA ASN A 565 10.67 -31.42 26.19
C ASN A 565 11.97 -32.01 26.76
N LEU A 566 12.16 -33.33 26.72
CA LEU A 566 13.37 -33.97 27.26
C LEU A 566 14.66 -33.51 26.54
N ARG A 567 14.59 -33.23 25.24
CA ARG A 567 15.73 -32.74 24.43
C ARG A 567 15.91 -31.23 24.47
N PHE A 568 15.01 -30.49 25.13
CA PHE A 568 14.97 -29.04 25.07
C PHE A 568 16.31 -28.38 25.44
N ARG A 569 16.90 -28.77 26.57
CA ARG A 569 18.19 -28.20 27.02
C ARG A 569 19.34 -28.43 26.01
N ALA A 570 19.39 -29.61 25.39
CA ALA A 570 20.40 -29.92 24.37
C ALA A 570 20.15 -29.13 23.08
N ASN A 571 18.90 -28.98 22.66
CA ASN A 571 18.55 -28.18 21.49
C ASN A 571 18.77 -26.68 21.73
N LEU A 572 18.50 -26.18 22.94
CA LEU A 572 18.69 -24.79 23.32
C LEU A 572 20.18 -24.40 23.31
N ARG A 573 21.09 -25.28 23.77
CA ARG A 573 22.54 -25.05 23.69
C ARG A 573 23.03 -24.81 22.25
N ARG A 574 22.33 -25.36 21.26
CA ARG A 574 22.64 -25.14 19.83
C ARG A 574 22.16 -23.79 19.31
N VAL A 575 21.30 -23.08 20.03
CA VAL A 575 20.85 -21.73 19.66
C VAL A 575 21.87 -20.68 20.10
N GLY A 576 22.46 -20.83 21.28
CA GLY A 576 23.46 -19.92 21.84
C GLY A 576 23.11 -19.50 23.28
N PRO A 577 23.72 -18.40 23.77
CA PRO A 577 23.41 -17.84 25.08
C PRO A 577 21.92 -17.50 25.19
N ALA A 578 21.32 -17.86 26.31
CA ALA A 578 19.89 -17.67 26.55
C ALA A 578 19.61 -17.31 28.01
N LYS A 579 18.60 -16.49 28.26
CA LYS A 579 18.15 -16.09 29.60
C LYS A 579 16.66 -16.36 29.80
N PRO A 580 16.20 -16.77 31.00
CA PRO A 580 14.78 -16.91 31.27
C PRO A 580 14.04 -15.57 31.14
N ILE A 581 12.81 -15.59 30.63
CA ILE A 581 11.92 -14.42 30.59
C ILE A 581 10.50 -14.80 31.04
N GLY A 582 9.81 -13.85 31.67
CA GLY A 582 8.38 -13.97 31.97
C GLY A 582 7.53 -13.47 30.80
N CYS A 583 6.47 -14.21 30.45
CA CYS A 583 5.51 -13.84 29.39
C CYS A 583 4.22 -13.20 29.94
N GLY A 584 4.21 -12.71 31.19
CA GLY A 584 3.10 -11.93 31.75
C GLY A 584 1.73 -12.62 31.74
N GLY A 585 1.66 -13.92 32.01
CA GLY A 585 0.41 -14.70 32.02
C GLY A 585 -0.06 -15.20 30.65
N PHE A 586 0.58 -14.79 29.57
CA PHE A 586 0.27 -15.25 28.21
C PHE A 586 0.74 -16.69 27.97
N LYS A 587 -0.20 -17.59 27.66
CA LYS A 587 -0.02 -19.04 27.48
C LYS A 587 0.11 -19.47 26.02
N GLY A 588 -0.28 -18.63 25.05
CA GLY A 588 -0.08 -18.92 23.62
C GLY A 588 -1.03 -18.16 22.69
N ILE A 589 -0.99 -18.48 21.38
CA ILE A 589 -1.77 -17.78 20.35
C ILE A 589 -3.29 -17.74 20.64
N GLY A 590 -3.83 -18.73 21.37
CA GLY A 590 -5.23 -18.75 21.79
C GLY A 590 -5.63 -17.56 22.67
N ASP A 591 -4.71 -17.02 23.47
CA ASP A 591 -4.96 -15.85 24.31
C ASP A 591 -4.99 -14.52 23.51
N LEU A 592 -4.47 -14.50 22.27
CA LEU A 592 -4.64 -13.37 21.35
C LEU A 592 -6.05 -13.32 20.77
N PHE A 593 -6.70 -14.48 20.64
CA PHE A 593 -8.03 -14.64 20.06
C PHE A 593 -9.10 -14.94 21.12
N GLY A 594 -8.80 -14.69 22.40
CA GLY A 594 -9.59 -15.09 23.57
C GLY A 594 -11.11 -15.01 23.34
N ASP A 595 -11.78 -16.12 23.66
CA ASP A 595 -13.21 -16.38 23.60
C ASP A 595 -14.00 -15.46 22.64
N ALA A 596 -14.07 -15.86 21.37
CA ALA A 596 -14.81 -15.18 20.29
C ALA A 596 -16.33 -15.07 20.53
N SER A 597 -16.80 -15.42 21.73
CA SER A 597 -18.14 -15.17 22.25
C SER A 597 -18.27 -13.79 22.94
N SER A 598 -17.17 -13.14 23.33
CA SER A 598 -17.22 -11.83 24.02
C SER A 598 -17.03 -10.64 23.06
N SER A 599 -17.96 -9.71 23.13
CA SER A 599 -18.35 -8.76 22.08
C SER A 599 -17.50 -7.47 22.02
N THR A 600 -16.17 -7.53 21.94
CA THR A 600 -15.38 -6.30 21.77
C THR A 600 -15.13 -5.95 20.30
N ARG A 601 -15.41 -4.68 19.96
CA ARG A 601 -15.21 -4.07 18.61
C ARG A 601 -13.80 -4.31 18.06
N ALA A 602 -12.79 -4.39 18.92
CA ALA A 602 -11.40 -4.64 18.56
C ALA A 602 -11.14 -6.07 18.04
N ALA A 603 -11.79 -7.09 18.60
CA ALA A 603 -11.65 -8.49 18.17
C ALA A 603 -12.27 -8.73 16.79
N ARG A 604 -13.45 -8.14 16.53
CA ARG A 604 -14.11 -8.17 15.21
C ARG A 604 -13.30 -7.42 14.14
N THR A 605 -12.64 -6.32 14.49
CA THR A 605 -11.75 -5.59 13.59
C THR A 605 -10.48 -6.40 13.29
N ALA A 606 -9.91 -7.08 14.28
CA ALA A 606 -8.74 -7.92 14.12
C ALA A 606 -8.97 -9.09 13.14
N VAL A 607 -10.05 -9.86 13.35
CA VAL A 607 -10.45 -10.97 12.45
C VAL A 607 -10.76 -10.46 11.04
N ARG A 608 -11.29 -9.24 10.89
CA ARG A 608 -11.48 -8.57 9.59
C ARG A 608 -10.19 -8.18 8.90
N THR A 609 -9.19 -7.67 9.64
CA THR A 609 -7.85 -7.39 9.07
C THR A 609 -7.18 -8.68 8.59
N ALA A 610 -7.31 -9.78 9.33
CA ALA A 610 -6.76 -11.08 8.94
C ALA A 610 -7.42 -11.68 7.67
N ASN A 611 -8.67 -11.30 7.38
CA ASN A 611 -9.42 -11.73 6.19
C ASN A 611 -9.37 -10.74 5.01
N SER A 612 -8.57 -9.67 5.09
CA SER A 612 -8.34 -8.78 3.92
C SER A 612 -7.60 -9.56 2.82
N PRO A 613 -7.97 -9.43 1.53
CA PRO A 613 -7.25 -10.06 0.41
C PRO A 613 -5.75 -9.74 0.41
N VAL A 614 -5.38 -8.52 0.85
CA VAL A 614 -3.99 -8.06 0.91
C VAL A 614 -3.24 -8.64 2.11
N VAL A 615 -3.93 -8.85 3.23
CA VAL A 615 -3.35 -9.55 4.37
C VAL A 615 -3.28 -11.04 4.08
N ARG A 616 -4.24 -11.67 3.40
CA ARG A 616 -4.15 -13.06 2.94
C ARG A 616 -3.00 -13.28 1.95
N SER A 617 -2.81 -12.41 0.96
CA SER A 617 -1.69 -12.55 0.00
C SER A 617 -0.30 -12.40 0.64
N LEU A 618 -0.18 -11.54 1.67
CA LEU A 618 1.10 -11.30 2.38
C LEU A 618 1.33 -12.24 3.57
N THR A 619 0.26 -12.70 4.22
CA THR A 619 0.35 -13.51 5.44
C THR A 619 0.07 -14.98 5.22
N GLU A 620 -0.71 -15.44 4.25
CA GLU A 620 -0.96 -16.89 4.12
C GLU A 620 0.33 -17.70 3.92
N PRO A 621 1.30 -17.32 3.07
CA PRO A 621 2.53 -18.10 2.95
C PRO A 621 3.37 -18.05 4.23
N LEU A 622 3.36 -16.93 4.96
CA LEU A 622 4.25 -16.63 6.10
C LEU A 622 3.67 -17.11 7.43
N LEU A 623 2.39 -16.85 7.70
CA LEU A 623 1.63 -17.42 8.80
C LEU A 623 1.48 -18.92 8.60
N ASN A 624 1.16 -19.42 7.39
CA ASN A 624 1.19 -20.87 7.17
C ASN A 624 2.62 -21.40 7.33
N SER A 625 3.68 -20.77 6.82
CA SER A 625 5.06 -21.27 7.06
C SER A 625 5.47 -21.25 8.53
N VAL A 626 5.05 -20.22 9.29
CA VAL A 626 5.33 -20.10 10.73
C VAL A 626 4.46 -21.06 11.55
N LEU A 627 3.19 -21.26 11.19
CA LEU A 627 2.28 -22.26 11.77
C LEU A 627 2.70 -23.69 11.39
N LEU A 628 3.12 -23.93 10.15
CA LEU A 628 3.70 -25.19 9.64
C LEU A 628 4.99 -25.55 10.40
N LEU A 629 5.82 -24.56 10.75
CA LEU A 629 6.99 -24.75 11.61
C LEU A 629 6.61 -24.97 13.09
N ALA A 630 5.47 -24.44 13.55
CA ALA A 630 5.01 -24.51 14.93
C ALA A 630 4.19 -25.79 15.25
N GLU A 631 3.43 -26.33 14.28
CA GLU A 631 2.44 -27.39 14.52
C GLU A 631 2.98 -28.81 14.32
N GLY A 632 4.09 -29.01 13.59
CA GLY A 632 4.78 -30.31 13.52
C GLY A 632 3.96 -31.49 12.96
N ASN A 633 2.83 -31.22 12.29
CA ASN A 633 1.97 -32.24 11.67
C ASN A 633 2.37 -32.51 10.20
N GLU A 634 2.11 -33.73 9.71
CA GLU A 634 2.25 -34.08 8.29
C GLU A 634 1.22 -33.33 7.43
N LEU A 635 1.65 -32.89 6.25
CA LEU A 635 0.85 -32.09 5.31
C LEU A 635 -0.40 -32.85 4.81
N PRO A 636 -1.61 -32.25 4.86
CA PRO A 636 -2.71 -32.67 4.01
C PRO A 636 -2.35 -32.38 2.55
N ARG A 637 -2.44 -33.39 1.67
CA ARG A 637 -2.05 -33.30 0.25
C ARG A 637 -2.77 -32.19 -0.54
N GLY A 638 -3.91 -31.69 -0.07
CA GLY A 638 -4.68 -30.61 -0.71
C GLY A 638 -4.06 -29.22 -0.62
N LEU A 639 -3.36 -28.88 0.47
CA LEU A 639 -2.79 -27.55 0.70
C LEU A 639 -1.50 -27.29 -0.11
N LEU A 640 -0.97 -28.33 -0.74
CA LEU A 640 0.18 -28.25 -1.65
C LEU A 640 -0.19 -27.76 -3.06
N ARG A 641 -1.48 -27.75 -3.42
CA ARG A 641 -1.96 -27.36 -4.76
C ARG A 641 -2.41 -25.91 -4.88
N SER A 642 -2.52 -25.16 -3.77
CA SER A 642 -3.11 -23.81 -3.73
C SER A 642 -2.12 -22.68 -3.38
N LEU A 643 -0.82 -22.97 -3.35
CA LEU A 643 0.21 -21.93 -3.31
C LEU A 643 0.58 -21.60 -4.76
N PRO A 644 0.47 -20.33 -5.20
CA PRO A 644 0.83 -19.95 -6.57
C PRO A 644 2.32 -20.22 -6.88
#